data_AF-A0A423JWJ4-F1
#
_entry.id   AF-A0A423JWJ4-F1
#
_cell.length_a   1.000
_cell.length_b   1.000
_cell.length_c   1.000
_cell.angle_alpha   90.00
_cell.angle_beta   90.00
_cell.angle_gamma   90.00
#
_symmetry.space_group_name_H-M   'P 1'
#
loop_
_entity.id
_entity.type
_entity.pdbx_description
1 polymer ?
#
loop_
_entity_poly.entity_id
_entity_poly.type
_entity_poly.pdbx_seq_one_letter_code
_entity_poly.pdbx_strand_id
1 'polypeptide(L)'
;MGQELNIALQDEEFSEPAGLFEHLNHLQRLNTRNVLDAVQKRQAKTFAPLSLGQLRQPTPADWQEYFTDLGQRSVLFWDTLRQRGDNTLAHERAGYPLLLKFNHETLVAGEDLPRPVNYSLLQILGGPGQQIDSKKQPVIIIDPRGGHGSGIGGFKQDSVIGESLRAGHPTYFISFSHSPRPGQTLADITEAQARFIEVVSARHPDSSKPVVIGNCQAGWALMGLAATRPELPGLIIVNGAPLSYWAGVNGRNPMRYTGGLLGGGWMARLGSDLGNDRFDGTWLVSNFENLDPANTYWGKYYHLFSEVDSETARFLDFERWWGSPTLLNGEEIEMIVDDLFIGNRLSGGLGRKSSGLDLKLIEVPVVVFCSYGDNITSPQQALDWITDVYPSDLALQNAGRTIVYLRHASIGHLGIFVSGDVARREHRELLGAVDAINALSAGLYEMLIEDLPEHSATPYAVRFERRRIADIHGQVQPPRDDDREFALVQRASDINNSVYDEFIRPWLRQLINEPSAEMLRRAHPFHQQQVAWSSLNPALWWLAGSAAQVSKDRHPASQNNPLLVWQELFSNQVQDALNGYRDLRDAAQEMCFYGVYGVLNSLTGNAPGRNLQEHAEQHDKVLIERLQDALPLGGLMEALIRILFLLGRDSDEPGKESVEKLILQLQVLLQDYSAEPLDLRETLRLQKLLVATHPLESLHSLPLMLVEVEERQQVLAAVANLLPDLLTSGADNLFWRELHTLLDVPLPGFSLTQPPGEADAIEENVPVVTPEPIKQKAPVVAPEPIKQKAPVVAPEPIKQKAPVVTPEPIKQKAPVVAPEPIKHKIPAVTPEPIKQKTPAVTPDPIAKVASPMRKPAKSKKGVKKPPVK
;
A
#
# COMPACT_ATOMS: atom_id res chain seq x y z
N MET A 1 -42.27 -41.06 -43.66
CA MET A 1 -43.26 -39.97 -43.59
C MET A 1 -42.94 -39.19 -42.34
N GLY A 2 -42.50 -37.95 -42.32
CA GLY A 2 -42.40 -36.91 -43.33
C GLY A 2 -42.47 -35.60 -42.54
N GLN A 3 -41.43 -34.77 -42.67
CA GLN A 3 -41.40 -33.33 -42.39
C GLN A 3 -42.05 -32.82 -41.08
N GLU A 4 -41.25 -32.64 -40.03
CA GLU A 4 -41.24 -31.42 -39.19
C GLU A 4 -39.81 -31.22 -38.64
N LEU A 5 -38.89 -30.88 -39.55
CA LEU A 5 -37.57 -30.31 -39.27
C LEU A 5 -37.68 -28.86 -39.77
N ASN A 6 -37.33 -27.88 -38.91
CA ASN A 6 -36.99 -26.47 -39.21
C ASN A 6 -37.77 -25.38 -38.44
N ILE A 7 -37.87 -25.39 -37.10
CA ILE A 7 -38.12 -24.13 -36.33
C ILE A 7 -37.40 -24.09 -34.96
N ALA A 8 -36.24 -24.74 -34.78
CA ALA A 8 -35.55 -24.70 -33.47
C ALA A 8 -34.02 -24.67 -33.57
N LEU A 9 -33.47 -23.96 -34.56
CA LEU A 9 -32.03 -23.77 -34.74
C LEU A 9 -31.65 -22.31 -35.04
N GLN A 10 -32.42 -21.34 -34.53
CA GLN A 10 -32.11 -19.91 -34.73
C GLN A 10 -32.29 -19.01 -33.49
N ASP A 11 -32.43 -19.57 -32.28
CA ASP A 11 -32.49 -18.76 -31.05
C ASP A 11 -31.26 -18.96 -30.13
N GLU A 12 -30.12 -19.40 -30.68
CA GLU A 12 -28.81 -19.39 -29.98
C GLU A 12 -27.86 -18.26 -30.47
N GLU A 13 -28.41 -17.24 -31.14
CA GLU A 13 -27.74 -15.95 -31.28
C GLU A 13 -28.60 -14.91 -30.53
N PHE A 14 -28.00 -14.20 -29.56
CA PHE A 14 -28.56 -13.11 -28.75
C PHE A 14 -29.19 -13.41 -27.38
N SER A 15 -28.52 -14.22 -26.54
CA SER A 15 -28.66 -14.18 -25.08
C SER A 15 -27.39 -13.58 -24.44
N GLU A 16 -27.33 -12.46 -23.72
CA GLU A 16 -28.27 -11.40 -23.36
C GLU A 16 -27.49 -10.09 -23.05
N PRO A 17 -28.07 -8.90 -23.29
CA PRO A 17 -27.65 -7.60 -22.72
C PRO A 17 -27.99 -7.41 -21.22
N ALA A 18 -28.57 -8.42 -20.55
CA ALA A 18 -29.17 -8.28 -19.22
C ALA A 18 -28.14 -7.97 -18.11
N GLY A 19 -26.94 -8.57 -18.16
CA GLY A 19 -25.92 -8.40 -17.11
C GLY A 19 -25.35 -6.97 -17.02
N LEU A 20 -25.10 -6.31 -18.16
CA LEU A 20 -24.53 -4.96 -18.17
C LEU A 20 -25.53 -3.93 -17.63
N PHE A 21 -26.79 -4.00 -18.06
CA PHE A 21 -27.82 -3.07 -17.60
C PHE A 21 -28.12 -3.26 -16.11
N GLU A 22 -28.15 -4.51 -15.62
CA GLU A 22 -28.26 -4.80 -14.19
C GLU A 22 -27.06 -4.28 -13.40
N HIS A 23 -25.83 -4.47 -13.90
CA HIS A 23 -24.62 -3.97 -13.27
C HIS A 23 -24.61 -2.43 -13.19
N LEU A 24 -24.92 -1.73 -14.28
CA LEU A 24 -25.01 -0.27 -14.28
C LEU A 24 -26.12 0.25 -13.35
N ASN A 25 -27.28 -0.42 -13.30
CA ASN A 25 -28.34 -0.08 -12.34
C ASN A 25 -27.90 -0.31 -10.89
N HIS A 26 -27.16 -1.40 -10.63
CA HIS A 26 -26.59 -1.68 -9.32
C HIS A 26 -25.60 -0.58 -8.91
N LEU A 27 -24.66 -0.24 -9.78
CA LEU A 27 -23.68 0.84 -9.57
C LEU A 27 -24.37 2.18 -9.35
N GLN A 28 -25.39 2.52 -10.14
CA GLN A 28 -26.15 3.76 -9.96
C GLN A 28 -26.79 3.82 -8.57
N ARG A 29 -27.43 2.72 -8.11
CA ARG A 29 -28.04 2.66 -6.78
C ARG A 29 -26.99 2.73 -5.66
N LEU A 30 -25.87 2.02 -5.83
CA LEU A 30 -24.75 2.01 -4.89
C LEU A 30 -24.16 3.41 -4.74
N ASN A 31 -23.80 4.05 -5.85
CA ASN A 31 -23.24 5.39 -5.86
C ASN A 31 -24.23 6.44 -5.35
N THR A 32 -25.50 6.35 -5.71
CA THR A 32 -26.54 7.24 -5.17
C THR A 32 -26.62 7.11 -3.65
N ARG A 33 -26.61 5.88 -3.11
CA ARG A 33 -26.60 5.65 -1.66
C ARG A 33 -25.34 6.21 -1.01
N ASN A 34 -24.16 5.93 -1.56
CA ASN A 34 -22.88 6.41 -1.02
C ASN A 34 -22.83 7.94 -0.97
N VAL A 35 -23.27 8.62 -2.03
CA VAL A 35 -23.33 10.09 -2.09
C VAL A 35 -24.32 10.63 -1.06
N LEU A 36 -25.53 10.07 -0.97
CA LEU A 36 -26.54 10.51 -0.01
C LEU A 36 -26.09 10.30 1.44
N ASP A 37 -25.53 9.14 1.76
CA ASP A 37 -25.01 8.82 3.09
C ASP A 37 -23.86 9.76 3.48
N ALA A 38 -22.95 10.04 2.54
CA ALA A 38 -21.82 10.93 2.76
C ALA A 38 -22.28 12.38 2.98
N VAL A 39 -23.24 12.86 2.18
CA VAL A 39 -23.86 14.19 2.35
C VAL A 39 -24.59 14.28 3.70
N GLN A 40 -25.37 13.27 4.08
CA GLN A 40 -26.11 13.26 5.34
C GLN A 40 -25.15 13.31 6.55
N LYS A 41 -24.09 12.49 6.54
CA LYS A 41 -23.08 12.48 7.61
C LYS A 41 -22.38 13.84 7.73
N ARG A 42 -22.01 14.45 6.61
CA ARG A 42 -21.36 15.77 6.58
C ARG A 42 -22.29 16.88 7.05
N GLN A 43 -23.52 16.94 6.54
CA GLN A 43 -24.52 17.93 6.99
C GLN A 43 -24.80 17.82 8.49
N ALA A 44 -24.92 16.61 9.03
CA ALA A 44 -25.11 16.42 10.47
C ALA A 44 -23.96 17.01 11.29
N LYS A 45 -22.71 16.85 10.83
CA LYS A 45 -21.52 17.47 11.45
C LYS A 45 -21.54 18.98 11.30
N THR A 46 -21.79 19.50 10.10
CA THR A 46 -21.77 20.93 9.78
C THR A 46 -22.83 21.71 10.53
N PHE A 47 -24.03 21.16 10.72
CA PHE A 47 -25.12 21.82 11.44
C PHE A 47 -25.18 21.49 12.95
N ALA A 48 -24.23 20.72 13.49
CA ALA A 48 -24.17 20.44 14.93
C ALA A 48 -24.09 21.70 15.81
N PRO A 49 -23.37 22.78 15.44
CA PRO A 49 -23.37 24.02 16.22
C PRO A 49 -24.75 24.71 16.29
N LEU A 50 -25.57 24.57 15.24
CA LEU A 50 -26.94 25.08 15.22
C LEU A 50 -27.82 24.33 16.22
N SER A 51 -27.74 23.00 16.25
CA SER A 51 -28.52 22.18 17.18
C SER A 51 -28.08 22.34 18.64
N LEU A 52 -26.80 22.67 18.87
CA LEU A 52 -26.24 22.98 20.19
C LEU A 52 -26.48 24.44 20.64
N GLY A 53 -27.17 25.27 19.83
CA GLY A 53 -27.45 26.68 20.17
C GLY A 53 -26.20 27.57 20.26
N GLN A 54 -25.12 27.20 19.57
CA GLN A 54 -23.85 27.91 19.59
C GLN A 54 -23.83 29.12 18.64
N LEU A 55 -24.75 29.17 17.66
CA LEU A 55 -24.91 30.27 16.70
C LEU A 55 -25.70 31.44 17.31
N ARG A 56 -25.03 32.26 18.12
CA ARG A 56 -25.61 33.46 18.74
C ARG A 56 -25.57 34.66 17.77
N GLN A 57 -26.45 35.63 18.01
CA GLN A 57 -26.44 36.89 17.28
C GLN A 57 -25.25 37.76 17.74
N PRO A 58 -24.36 38.19 16.82
CA PRO A 58 -23.19 39.01 17.17
C PRO A 58 -23.59 40.44 17.56
N THR A 59 -22.91 40.98 18.56
CA THR A 59 -23.02 42.40 18.96
C THR A 59 -22.11 43.29 18.08
N PRO A 60 -22.28 44.62 18.09
CA PRO A 60 -21.35 45.52 17.40
C PRO A 60 -19.89 45.39 17.85
N ALA A 61 -19.66 45.06 19.13
CA ALA A 61 -18.32 44.83 19.66
C ALA A 61 -17.70 43.54 19.08
N ASP A 62 -18.49 42.45 19.00
CA ASP A 62 -18.05 41.20 18.38
C ASP A 62 -17.64 41.41 16.92
N TRP A 63 -18.39 42.23 16.17
CA TRP A 63 -18.06 42.59 14.80
C TRP A 63 -16.75 43.37 14.69
N GLN A 64 -16.55 44.38 15.54
CA GLN A 64 -15.32 45.18 15.52
C GLN A 64 -14.09 44.32 15.82
N GLU A 65 -14.19 43.48 16.85
CA GLU A 65 -13.14 42.54 17.25
C GLU A 65 -12.84 41.56 16.11
N TYR A 66 -13.87 40.91 15.57
CA TYR A 66 -13.72 39.93 14.48
C TYR A 66 -13.13 40.56 13.21
N PHE A 67 -13.58 41.74 12.79
CA PHE A 67 -13.03 42.36 11.57
C PHE A 67 -11.57 42.80 11.73
N THR A 68 -11.19 43.23 12.93
CA THR A 68 -9.79 43.53 13.24
C THR A 68 -8.95 42.27 13.10
N ASP A 69 -9.36 41.20 13.75
CA ASP A 69 -8.73 39.89 13.67
C ASP A 69 -8.68 39.33 12.24
N LEU A 70 -9.80 39.36 11.52
CA LEU A 70 -9.93 38.91 10.13
C LEU A 70 -8.96 39.65 9.20
N GLY A 71 -8.88 40.99 9.34
CA GLY A 71 -7.96 41.81 8.55
C GLY A 71 -6.50 41.44 8.81
N GLN A 72 -6.15 41.23 10.08
CA GLN A 72 -4.80 40.81 10.47
C GLN A 72 -4.47 39.40 9.96
N ARG A 73 -5.37 38.43 10.15
CA ARG A 73 -5.18 37.05 9.65
C ARG A 73 -5.06 37.02 8.13
N SER A 74 -5.79 37.88 7.41
CA SER A 74 -5.70 37.99 5.94
C SER A 74 -4.32 38.44 5.48
N VAL A 75 -3.75 39.47 6.13
CA VAL A 75 -2.40 39.96 5.82
C VAL A 75 -1.34 38.88 6.10
N LEU A 76 -1.42 38.23 7.26
CA LEU A 76 -0.50 37.15 7.62
C LEU A 76 -0.62 35.95 6.68
N PHE A 77 -1.84 35.56 6.33
CA PHE A 77 -2.11 34.48 5.39
C PHE A 77 -1.51 34.75 4.00
N TRP A 78 -1.74 35.94 3.45
CA TRP A 78 -1.15 36.31 2.16
C TRP A 78 0.38 36.35 2.23
N ASP A 79 0.96 36.84 3.34
CA ASP A 79 2.41 36.83 3.51
C ASP A 79 2.95 35.42 3.60
N THR A 80 2.26 34.49 4.27
CA THR A 80 2.62 33.07 4.28
C THR A 80 2.58 32.46 2.87
N LEU A 81 1.57 32.79 2.05
CA LEU A 81 1.56 32.35 0.64
C LEU A 81 2.71 32.95 -0.17
N ARG A 82 3.07 34.22 0.07
CA ARG A 82 4.24 34.88 -0.53
C ARG A 82 5.53 34.17 -0.15
N GLN A 83 5.71 33.89 1.14
CA GLN A 83 6.88 33.17 1.68
C GLN A 83 6.98 31.76 1.09
N ARG A 84 5.85 31.07 0.87
CA ARG A 84 5.84 29.78 0.18
C ARG A 84 6.41 29.87 -1.23
N GLY A 85 5.97 30.85 -2.03
CA GLY A 85 6.48 31.07 -3.38
C GLY A 85 7.98 31.40 -3.36
N ASP A 86 8.40 32.28 -2.47
CA ASP A 86 9.83 32.63 -2.30
C ASP A 86 10.69 31.44 -1.89
N ASN A 87 10.21 30.63 -0.93
CA ASN A 87 10.91 29.42 -0.48
C ASN A 87 11.09 28.43 -1.63
N THR A 88 10.07 28.27 -2.47
CA THR A 88 10.12 27.34 -3.59
C THR A 88 11.10 27.83 -4.67
N LEU A 89 11.04 29.11 -5.03
CA LEU A 89 11.99 29.72 -5.96
C LEU A 89 13.43 29.70 -5.43
N ALA A 90 13.62 29.88 -4.11
CA ALA A 90 14.93 29.75 -3.48
C ALA A 90 15.45 28.30 -3.53
N HIS A 91 14.57 27.32 -3.33
CA HIS A 91 14.89 25.90 -3.41
C HIS A 91 15.29 25.48 -4.84
N GLU A 92 14.56 25.94 -5.86
CA GLU A 92 14.91 25.76 -7.27
C GLU A 92 16.29 26.37 -7.59
N ARG A 93 16.54 27.61 -7.16
CA ARG A 93 17.84 28.28 -7.38
C ARG A 93 19.00 27.59 -6.68
N ALA A 94 18.74 26.90 -5.56
CA ALA A 94 19.72 26.10 -4.83
C ALA A 94 19.97 24.72 -5.49
N GLY A 95 19.24 24.38 -6.56
CA GLY A 95 19.39 23.11 -7.29
C GLY A 95 18.65 21.95 -6.65
N TYR A 96 17.50 22.20 -5.99
CA TYR A 96 16.67 21.18 -5.34
C TYR A 96 17.44 20.31 -4.32
N PRO A 97 18.06 20.92 -3.29
CA PRO A 97 18.78 20.17 -2.27
C PRO A 97 17.85 19.20 -1.52
N LEU A 98 18.39 18.07 -1.05
CA LEU A 98 17.59 17.07 -0.33
C LEU A 98 16.92 17.65 0.93
N LEU A 99 15.62 17.42 1.09
CA LEU A 99 14.83 17.90 2.23
C LEU A 99 14.76 16.86 3.35
N LEU A 100 15.90 16.63 4.02
CA LEU A 100 16.02 15.69 5.12
C LEU A 100 16.35 16.42 6.43
N LYS A 101 15.68 16.10 7.55
CA LYS A 101 15.98 16.68 8.88
C LYS A 101 17.15 16.01 9.60
N PHE A 102 17.75 14.98 8.99
CA PHE A 102 18.81 14.18 9.58
C PHE A 102 20.15 14.47 8.91
N ASN A 103 21.20 14.54 9.71
CA ASN A 103 22.57 14.60 9.22
C ASN A 103 22.90 13.30 8.50
N HIS A 104 23.57 13.40 7.36
CA HIS A 104 23.86 12.24 6.53
C HIS A 104 25.15 12.43 5.75
N GLU A 105 25.71 11.30 5.34
CA GLU A 105 26.84 11.23 4.42
C GLU A 105 26.45 10.41 3.19
N THR A 106 26.80 10.91 2.00
CA THR A 106 26.62 10.15 0.76
C THR A 106 27.69 9.07 0.67
N LEU A 107 27.28 7.80 0.73
CA LEU A 107 28.19 6.67 0.62
C LEU A 107 28.44 6.26 -0.83
N VAL A 108 27.38 6.29 -1.64
CA VAL A 108 27.45 5.98 -3.07
C VAL A 108 26.57 6.97 -3.81
N ALA A 109 27.18 7.75 -4.70
CA ALA A 109 26.46 8.55 -5.67
C ALA A 109 26.16 7.67 -6.89
N GLY A 110 24.88 7.51 -7.24
CA GLY A 110 24.47 6.67 -8.38
C GLY A 110 24.94 7.21 -9.73
N GLU A 111 25.30 8.49 -9.81
CA GLU A 111 25.86 9.08 -11.03
C GLU A 111 27.27 8.60 -11.35
N ASP A 112 28.00 8.11 -10.35
CA ASP A 112 29.35 7.56 -10.47
C ASP A 112 29.35 6.05 -10.80
N LEU A 113 28.17 5.41 -10.85
CA LEU A 113 28.05 4.01 -11.23
C LEU A 113 28.29 3.79 -12.73
N PRO A 114 28.69 2.57 -13.15
CA PRO A 114 28.90 2.26 -14.57
C PRO A 114 27.67 2.54 -15.45
N ARG A 115 26.47 2.39 -14.86
CA ARG A 115 25.21 2.86 -15.43
C ARG A 115 24.68 3.97 -14.53
N PRO A 116 24.88 5.25 -14.90
CA PRO A 116 24.54 6.38 -14.04
C PRO A 116 23.05 6.46 -13.76
N VAL A 117 22.69 6.59 -12.49
CA VAL A 117 21.30 6.86 -12.06
C VAL A 117 21.24 8.08 -11.15
N ASN A 118 20.07 8.72 -11.06
CA ASN A 118 19.88 9.90 -10.21
C ASN A 118 19.63 9.56 -8.72
N TYR A 119 19.78 8.28 -8.34
CA TYR A 119 19.64 7.80 -6.96
C TYR A 119 20.98 7.81 -6.21
N SER A 120 20.95 7.91 -4.88
CA SER A 120 22.15 7.87 -4.05
C SER A 120 21.87 7.19 -2.71
N LEU A 121 22.84 6.39 -2.25
CA LEU A 121 22.84 5.78 -0.92
C LEU A 121 23.43 6.74 0.11
N LEU A 122 22.64 7.05 1.13
CA LEU A 122 23.03 7.89 2.26
C LEU A 122 23.12 7.04 3.54
N GLN A 123 24.14 7.30 4.35
CA GLN A 123 24.19 6.86 5.74
C GLN A 123 23.61 7.95 6.62
N ILE A 124 22.62 7.62 7.44
CA ILE A 124 22.05 8.55 8.40
C ILE A 124 22.87 8.51 9.69
N LEU A 125 23.27 9.68 10.18
CA LEU A 125 24.05 9.82 11.40
C LEU A 125 23.11 10.00 12.61
N GLY A 126 23.39 9.26 13.69
CA GLY A 126 22.68 9.42 14.96
C GLY A 126 22.85 10.81 15.55
N GLY A 127 21.80 11.31 16.21
CA GLY A 127 21.83 12.58 16.94
C GLY A 127 22.68 12.51 18.23
N PRO A 128 22.97 13.65 18.87
CA PRO A 128 23.72 13.68 20.13
C PRO A 128 23.07 12.77 21.19
N GLY A 129 23.82 11.79 21.70
CA GLY A 129 23.35 10.85 22.73
C GLY A 129 22.61 9.61 22.21
N GLN A 130 22.37 9.48 20.90
CA GLN A 130 21.88 8.23 20.31
C GLN A 130 23.05 7.28 20.06
N GLN A 131 23.02 6.10 20.69
CA GLN A 131 23.98 5.04 20.40
C GLN A 131 23.42 4.12 19.32
N ILE A 132 24.14 4.03 18.20
CA ILE A 132 23.85 3.11 17.10
C ILE A 132 24.68 1.85 17.31
N ASP A 133 24.03 0.70 17.38
CA ASP A 133 24.70 -0.59 17.50
C ASP A 133 24.96 -1.17 16.11
N SER A 134 26.23 -1.26 15.71
CA SER A 134 26.62 -1.79 14.40
C SER A 134 26.27 -3.26 14.18
N LYS A 135 25.97 -4.00 15.25
CA LYS A 135 25.57 -5.42 15.21
C LYS A 135 24.07 -5.61 14.99
N LYS A 136 23.25 -4.60 15.26
CA LYS A 136 21.82 -4.65 14.94
C LYS A 136 21.62 -4.70 13.43
N GLN A 137 20.53 -5.32 13.03
CA GLN A 137 20.14 -5.43 11.62
C GLN A 137 20.03 -4.04 10.98
N PRO A 138 20.74 -3.75 9.88
CA PRO A 138 20.65 -2.46 9.21
C PRO A 138 19.25 -2.22 8.65
N VAL A 139 18.80 -0.97 8.65
CA VAL A 139 17.50 -0.57 8.08
C VAL A 139 17.76 0.38 6.92
N ILE A 140 17.23 0.06 5.74
CA ILE A 140 17.32 0.86 4.52
C ILE A 140 15.93 1.37 4.17
N ILE A 141 15.75 2.69 4.12
CA ILE A 141 14.49 3.33 3.73
C ILE A 141 14.62 3.86 2.31
N ILE A 142 13.68 3.52 1.43
CA ILE A 142 13.63 3.96 0.03
C ILE A 142 12.46 4.92 -0.14
N ASP A 143 12.78 6.11 -0.63
CA ASP A 143 11.79 7.17 -0.82
C ASP A 143 11.01 7.01 -2.13
N PRO A 144 9.70 7.35 -2.15
CA PRO A 144 8.88 7.27 -3.34
C PRO A 144 9.22 8.39 -4.32
N ARG A 145 9.28 8.08 -5.62
CA ARG A 145 9.34 9.08 -6.70
C ARG A 145 7.95 9.29 -7.32
N GLY A 146 6.96 9.58 -6.48
CA GLY A 146 5.57 9.85 -6.86
C GLY A 146 5.35 11.27 -7.41
N GLY A 147 6.31 11.84 -8.14
CA GLY A 147 6.27 13.21 -8.68
C GLY A 147 6.84 14.30 -7.78
N HIS A 148 7.01 14.05 -6.48
CA HIS A 148 7.62 14.98 -5.53
C HIS A 148 9.14 14.74 -5.37
N GLY A 149 9.82 15.64 -4.66
CA GLY A 149 11.22 15.50 -4.26
C GLY A 149 11.45 14.40 -3.22
N SER A 150 12.70 13.93 -3.14
CA SER A 150 13.13 13.01 -2.07
C SER A 150 13.28 13.75 -0.72
N GLY A 151 13.18 13.00 0.37
CA GLY A 151 13.27 13.44 1.75
C GLY A 151 12.05 13.12 2.62
N ILE A 152 10.97 12.56 2.04
CA ILE A 152 9.68 12.42 2.76
C ILE A 152 9.78 11.45 3.94
N GLY A 153 10.53 10.34 3.80
CA GLY A 153 10.77 9.36 4.86
C GLY A 153 11.55 9.88 6.08
N GLY A 154 12.13 11.09 5.99
CA GLY A 154 12.83 11.77 7.09
C GLY A 154 12.52 13.26 7.17
N PHE A 155 11.34 13.66 6.71
CA PHE A 155 10.91 15.05 6.67
C PHE A 155 10.67 15.64 8.08
N LYS A 156 10.47 14.76 9.08
CA LYS A 156 10.34 15.09 10.51
C LYS A 156 11.23 14.17 11.34
N GLN A 157 11.53 14.58 12.57
CA GLN A 157 12.20 13.72 13.56
C GLN A 157 11.32 12.52 13.95
N ASP A 158 10.01 12.70 13.99
CA ASP A 158 9.04 11.61 14.15
C ASP A 158 8.69 11.06 12.77
N SER A 159 9.54 10.14 12.30
CA SER A 159 9.47 9.49 10.99
C SER A 159 10.09 8.09 11.09
N VAL A 160 9.97 7.29 10.02
CA VAL A 160 10.56 5.94 9.95
C VAL A 160 12.08 5.97 10.22
N ILE A 161 12.79 6.98 9.70
CA ILE A 161 14.22 7.17 9.99
C ILE A 161 14.43 7.44 11.48
N GLY A 162 13.62 8.32 12.06
CA GLY A 162 13.71 8.64 13.49
C GLY A 162 13.47 7.43 14.40
N GLU A 163 12.48 6.61 14.07
CA GLU A 163 12.19 5.38 14.84
C GLU A 163 13.27 4.32 14.68
N SER A 164 13.86 4.16 13.49
CA SER A 164 15.00 3.27 13.26
C SER A 164 16.22 3.67 14.12
N LEU A 165 16.55 4.96 14.16
CA LEU A 165 17.64 5.49 14.99
C LEU A 165 17.33 5.37 16.49
N ARG A 166 16.09 5.62 16.92
CA ARG A 166 15.66 5.44 18.33
C ARG A 166 15.75 3.99 18.77
N ALA A 167 15.48 3.04 17.87
CA ALA A 167 15.68 1.62 18.11
C ALA A 167 17.16 1.20 18.04
N GLY A 168 18.08 2.09 17.67
CA GLY A 168 19.53 1.88 17.69
C GLY A 168 20.08 1.13 16.47
N HIS A 169 19.30 1.03 15.38
CA HIS A 169 19.74 0.35 14.16
C HIS A 169 20.69 1.22 13.32
N PRO A 170 21.64 0.64 12.58
CA PRO A 170 22.30 1.32 11.49
C PRO A 170 21.29 1.71 10.42
N THR A 171 21.07 3.02 10.24
CA THR A 171 20.03 3.54 9.34
C THR A 171 20.62 4.12 8.06
N TYR A 172 20.05 3.70 6.94
CA TYR A 172 20.43 4.13 5.60
C TYR A 172 19.21 4.63 4.84
N PHE A 173 19.44 5.50 3.88
CA PHE A 173 18.39 6.11 3.08
C PHE A 173 18.79 6.15 1.60
N ILE A 174 17.91 5.65 0.74
CA ILE A 174 18.09 5.74 -0.71
C ILE A 174 17.29 6.95 -1.20
N SER A 175 18.02 8.01 -1.54
CA SER A 175 17.48 9.27 -2.05
C SER A 175 17.57 9.34 -3.58
N PHE A 176 16.90 10.33 -4.18
CA PHE A 176 17.08 10.68 -5.59
C PHE A 176 17.11 12.19 -5.80
N SER A 177 17.82 12.63 -6.84
CA SER A 177 17.93 14.03 -7.24
C SER A 177 16.83 14.44 -8.23
N HIS A 178 16.59 15.75 -8.37
CA HIS A 178 15.46 16.31 -9.13
C HIS A 178 15.40 15.87 -10.60
N SER A 179 16.54 15.78 -11.28
CA SER A 179 16.60 15.39 -12.69
C SER A 179 17.15 13.96 -12.85
N PRO A 180 16.52 13.13 -13.71
CA PRO A 180 17.06 11.82 -14.06
C PRO A 180 18.39 11.96 -14.84
N ARG A 181 19.20 10.90 -14.84
CA ARG A 181 20.37 10.82 -15.73
C ARG A 181 19.90 10.50 -17.16
N PRO A 182 20.54 11.04 -18.20
CA PRO A 182 20.18 10.73 -19.58
C PRO A 182 20.23 9.22 -19.86
N GLY A 183 19.15 8.66 -20.42
CA GLY A 183 19.06 7.24 -20.76
C GLY A 183 18.93 6.28 -19.58
N GLN A 184 18.80 6.78 -18.35
CA GLN A 184 18.51 5.95 -17.17
C GLN A 184 17.16 5.27 -17.31
N THR A 185 17.11 3.97 -17.03
CA THR A 185 15.90 3.15 -17.02
C THR A 185 15.53 2.68 -15.60
N LEU A 186 14.34 2.14 -15.43
CA LEU A 186 13.96 1.48 -14.17
C LEU A 186 14.85 0.27 -13.85
N ALA A 187 15.31 -0.48 -14.85
CA ALA A 187 16.23 -1.59 -14.64
C ALA A 187 17.58 -1.13 -14.09
N ASP A 188 18.09 0.01 -14.59
CA ASP A 188 19.33 0.60 -14.07
C ASP A 188 19.15 1.11 -12.64
N ILE A 189 17.97 1.66 -12.30
CA ILE A 189 17.62 2.03 -10.92
C ILE A 189 17.62 0.80 -10.00
N THR A 190 16.98 -0.30 -10.44
CA THR A 190 16.94 -1.55 -9.66
C THR A 190 18.34 -2.10 -9.43
N GLU A 191 19.21 -2.12 -10.44
CA GLU A 191 20.59 -2.58 -10.30
C GLU A 191 21.41 -1.66 -9.37
N ALA A 192 21.23 -0.34 -9.46
CA ALA A 192 21.86 0.60 -8.55
C ALA A 192 21.40 0.40 -7.08
N GLN A 193 20.10 0.18 -6.86
CA GLN A 193 19.57 -0.12 -5.53
C GLN A 193 20.07 -1.46 -4.99
N ALA A 194 20.18 -2.49 -5.83
CA ALA A 194 20.80 -3.77 -5.47
C ALA A 194 22.25 -3.55 -5.01
N ARG A 195 23.02 -2.76 -5.77
CA ARG A 195 24.38 -2.38 -5.39
C ARG A 195 24.44 -1.62 -4.07
N PHE A 196 23.46 -0.75 -3.79
CA PHE A 196 23.39 -0.04 -2.52
C PHE A 196 23.17 -1.00 -1.33
N ILE A 197 22.29 -1.99 -1.48
CA ILE A 197 22.05 -3.00 -0.45
C ILE A 197 23.31 -3.84 -0.22
N GLU A 198 24.03 -4.23 -1.28
CA GLU A 198 25.32 -4.93 -1.15
C GLU A 198 26.35 -4.11 -0.35
N VAL A 199 26.44 -2.81 -0.60
CA VAL A 199 27.35 -1.91 0.14
C VAL A 199 26.97 -1.81 1.61
N VAL A 200 25.67 -1.76 1.93
CA VAL A 200 25.20 -1.79 3.32
C VAL A 200 25.54 -3.13 3.97
N SER A 201 25.22 -4.25 3.33
CA SER A 201 25.52 -5.59 3.85
C SER A 201 27.02 -5.79 4.09
N ALA A 202 27.88 -5.33 3.16
CA ALA A 202 29.34 -5.42 3.31
C ALA A 202 29.89 -4.59 4.48
N ARG A 203 29.19 -3.53 4.90
CA ARG A 203 29.57 -2.72 6.07
C ARG A 203 29.14 -3.34 7.39
N HIS A 204 28.21 -4.29 7.36
CA HIS A 204 27.68 -4.96 8.55
C HIS A 204 27.77 -6.49 8.44
N PRO A 205 28.99 -7.06 8.28
CA PRO A 205 29.19 -8.49 8.07
C PRO A 205 28.75 -9.35 9.26
N ASP A 206 28.73 -8.77 10.47
CA ASP A 206 28.35 -9.45 11.71
C ASP A 206 26.84 -9.33 12.03
N SER A 207 26.04 -8.79 11.12
CA SER A 207 24.60 -8.59 11.30
C SER A 207 23.77 -9.41 10.31
N SER A 208 22.50 -9.64 10.65
CA SER A 208 21.53 -10.17 9.69
C SER A 208 21.35 -9.25 8.48
N LYS A 209 20.91 -9.80 7.35
CA LYS A 209 20.65 -9.03 6.12
C LYS A 209 19.72 -7.85 6.38
N PRO A 210 19.84 -6.72 5.65
CA PRO A 210 19.09 -5.50 5.97
C PRO A 210 17.57 -5.65 5.92
N VAL A 211 16.86 -4.94 6.79
CA VAL A 211 15.43 -4.62 6.62
C VAL A 211 15.32 -3.52 5.58
N VAL A 212 14.53 -3.73 4.53
CA VAL A 212 14.35 -2.75 3.45
C VAL A 212 12.90 -2.29 3.43
N ILE A 213 12.70 -0.97 3.54
CA ILE A 213 11.40 -0.32 3.65
C ILE A 213 11.16 0.53 2.40
N GLY A 214 10.15 0.17 1.61
CA GLY A 214 9.73 0.92 0.43
C GLY A 214 8.42 1.64 0.66
N ASN A 215 8.42 2.97 0.54
CA ASN A 215 7.21 3.79 0.68
C ASN A 215 6.55 4.00 -0.69
N CYS A 216 5.22 3.88 -0.77
CA CYS A 216 4.41 4.12 -1.97
C CYS A 216 5.05 3.48 -3.23
N GLN A 217 5.46 4.28 -4.21
CA GLN A 217 6.09 3.80 -5.44
C GLN A 217 7.35 2.96 -5.18
N ALA A 218 8.16 3.33 -4.19
CA ALA A 218 9.35 2.57 -3.86
C ALA A 218 9.03 1.15 -3.34
N GLY A 219 7.81 0.92 -2.83
CA GLY A 219 7.38 -0.39 -2.37
C GLY A 219 7.23 -1.41 -3.50
N TRP A 220 6.58 -1.06 -4.61
CA TRP A 220 6.50 -1.98 -5.75
C TRP A 220 7.86 -2.17 -6.45
N ALA A 221 8.69 -1.13 -6.49
CA ALA A 221 10.04 -1.22 -7.03
C ALA A 221 10.91 -2.17 -6.18
N LEU A 222 10.76 -2.10 -4.85
CA LEU A 222 11.40 -3.00 -3.90
C LEU A 222 10.93 -4.45 -4.07
N MET A 223 9.62 -4.68 -4.27
CA MET A 223 9.11 -6.02 -4.57
C MET A 223 9.75 -6.59 -5.84
N GLY A 224 9.89 -5.78 -6.90
CA GLY A 224 10.57 -6.21 -8.11
C GLY A 224 12.08 -6.47 -7.94
N LEU A 225 12.76 -5.64 -7.15
CA LEU A 225 14.16 -5.87 -6.76
C LEU A 225 14.29 -7.19 -6.00
N ALA A 226 13.43 -7.44 -5.02
CA ALA A 226 13.47 -8.65 -4.21
C ALA A 226 13.14 -9.91 -5.00
N ALA A 227 12.29 -9.81 -6.03
CA ALA A 227 12.00 -10.94 -6.92
C ALA A 227 13.18 -11.27 -7.84
N THR A 228 13.98 -10.27 -8.22
CA THR A 228 15.14 -10.44 -9.13
C THR A 228 16.45 -10.72 -8.41
N ARG A 229 16.59 -10.22 -7.18
CA ARG A 229 17.75 -10.37 -6.29
C ARG A 229 17.30 -10.80 -4.88
N PRO A 230 16.67 -11.99 -4.74
CA PRO A 230 16.10 -12.46 -3.47
C PRO A 230 17.13 -12.65 -2.36
N GLU A 231 18.42 -12.72 -2.71
CA GLU A 231 19.51 -12.88 -1.76
C GLU A 231 19.86 -11.61 -0.98
N LEU A 232 19.34 -10.43 -1.36
CA LEU A 232 19.77 -9.15 -0.76
C LEU A 232 19.03 -8.76 0.52
N PRO A 233 17.68 -8.65 0.54
CA PRO A 233 16.97 -8.22 1.74
C PRO A 233 16.91 -9.34 2.79
N GLY A 234 16.72 -8.97 4.07
CA GLY A 234 16.38 -9.89 5.15
C GLY A 234 14.89 -9.85 5.54
N LEU A 235 14.26 -8.68 5.35
CA LEU A 235 12.84 -8.43 5.57
C LEU A 235 12.42 -7.27 4.64
N ILE A 236 11.23 -7.37 4.06
CA ILE A 236 10.66 -6.32 3.20
C ILE A 236 9.46 -5.70 3.90
N ILE A 237 9.41 -4.38 3.97
CA ILE A 237 8.24 -3.64 4.45
C ILE A 237 7.80 -2.69 3.34
N VAL A 238 6.58 -2.86 2.84
CA VAL A 238 5.98 -1.99 1.83
C VAL A 238 4.85 -1.19 2.44
N ASN A 239 5.00 0.13 2.45
CA ASN A 239 4.04 1.03 3.07
C ASN A 239 3.21 1.72 1.97
N GLY A 240 1.89 1.58 2.00
CA GLY A 240 0.96 2.25 1.08
C GLY A 240 1.29 2.05 -0.40
N ALA A 241 1.87 0.90 -0.75
CA ALA A 241 2.33 0.60 -2.11
C ALA A 241 1.27 -0.19 -2.89
N PRO A 242 0.82 0.26 -4.07
CA PRO A 242 -0.08 -0.52 -4.91
C PRO A 242 0.69 -1.67 -5.55
N LEU A 243 0.20 -2.89 -5.39
CA LEU A 243 0.79 -4.11 -5.96
C LEU A 243 -0.17 -4.82 -6.93
N SER A 244 -1.48 -4.60 -6.78
CA SER A 244 -2.51 -4.99 -7.76
C SER A 244 -3.29 -3.74 -8.18
N TYR A 245 -3.04 -3.25 -9.39
CA TYR A 245 -3.48 -1.93 -9.85
C TYR A 245 -4.95 -1.90 -10.30
N TRP A 246 -5.46 -3.03 -10.78
CA TRP A 246 -6.87 -3.18 -11.18
C TRP A 246 -7.78 -3.43 -9.98
N ALA A 247 -7.24 -3.93 -8.86
CA ALA A 247 -8.01 -4.23 -7.67
C ALA A 247 -8.71 -2.99 -7.09
N GLY A 248 -9.90 -3.19 -6.52
CA GLY A 248 -10.73 -2.12 -5.98
C GLY A 248 -12.13 -2.60 -5.60
N VAL A 249 -12.97 -1.69 -5.14
CA VAL A 249 -14.36 -1.97 -4.76
C VAL A 249 -15.25 -0.94 -5.42
N ASN A 250 -16.36 -1.40 -6.00
CA ASN A 250 -17.32 -0.53 -6.64
C ASN A 250 -17.86 0.54 -5.69
N GLY A 251 -18.01 1.75 -6.20
CA GLY A 251 -18.45 2.93 -5.47
C GLY A 251 -17.42 3.52 -4.49
N ARG A 252 -16.14 3.14 -4.61
CA ARG A 252 -15.02 3.71 -3.83
C ARG A 252 -13.76 3.88 -4.67
N ASN A 253 -12.98 4.92 -4.37
CA ASN A 253 -11.63 5.16 -4.88
C ASN A 253 -11.50 4.97 -6.43
N PRO A 254 -12.20 5.78 -7.24
CA PRO A 254 -12.30 5.57 -8.69
C PRO A 254 -11.01 5.86 -9.47
N MET A 255 -9.91 6.23 -8.81
CA MET A 255 -8.65 6.59 -9.47
C MET A 255 -8.19 5.49 -10.44
N ARG A 256 -8.42 4.21 -10.10
CA ARG A 256 -8.09 3.06 -10.96
C ARG A 256 -8.70 3.13 -12.37
N TYR A 257 -9.85 3.78 -12.54
CA TYR A 257 -10.51 3.90 -13.84
C TYR A 257 -9.91 4.97 -14.75
N THR A 258 -9.13 5.91 -14.19
CA THR A 258 -8.66 7.12 -14.88
C THR A 258 -7.82 6.78 -16.11
N GLY A 259 -6.96 5.75 -16.03
CA GLY A 259 -6.16 5.28 -17.16
C GLY A 259 -7.03 4.87 -18.35
N GLY A 260 -8.13 4.16 -18.09
CA GLY A 260 -9.10 3.78 -19.12
C GLY A 260 -9.87 4.96 -19.69
N LEU A 261 -10.31 5.89 -18.84
CA LEU A 261 -11.09 7.07 -19.26
C LEU A 261 -10.27 8.07 -20.08
N LEU A 262 -8.94 8.13 -19.87
CA LEU A 262 -8.02 8.97 -20.65
C LEU A 262 -7.49 8.26 -21.92
N GLY A 263 -7.92 7.03 -22.18
CA GLY A 263 -7.51 6.27 -23.36
C GLY A 263 -6.13 5.62 -23.25
N GLY A 264 -5.64 5.36 -22.04
CA GLY A 264 -4.41 4.60 -21.80
C GLY A 264 -3.15 5.44 -21.61
N GLY A 265 -1.99 4.84 -21.90
CA GLY A 265 -0.66 5.37 -21.59
C GLY A 265 -0.14 6.49 -22.50
N TRP A 266 -0.86 6.84 -23.58
CA TRP A 266 -0.38 7.79 -24.59
C TRP A 266 -0.19 9.22 -24.02
N MET A 267 -0.92 9.57 -22.96
CA MET A 267 -0.75 10.85 -22.26
C MET A 267 0.59 10.94 -21.52
N ALA A 268 1.12 9.83 -21.00
CA ALA A 268 2.43 9.79 -20.38
C ALA A 268 3.53 10.00 -21.43
N ARG A 269 3.36 9.40 -22.62
CA ARG A 269 4.22 9.62 -23.80
C ARG A 269 4.21 11.08 -24.22
N LEU A 270 3.02 11.65 -24.40
CA LEU A 270 2.84 13.06 -24.75
C LEU A 270 3.47 14.00 -23.74
N GLY A 271 3.23 13.78 -22.44
CA GLY A 271 3.85 14.57 -21.38
C GLY A 271 5.38 14.51 -21.41
N SER A 272 5.94 13.33 -21.69
CA SER A 272 7.38 13.11 -21.80
C SER A 272 7.98 13.81 -23.03
N ASP A 273 7.34 13.68 -24.19
CA ASP A 273 7.83 14.29 -25.43
C ASP A 273 7.73 15.83 -25.39
N LEU A 274 6.67 16.38 -24.79
CA LEU A 274 6.56 17.83 -24.52
C LEU A 274 7.61 18.33 -23.52
N GLY A 275 8.09 17.44 -22.65
CA GLY A 275 9.16 17.69 -21.70
C GLY A 275 10.56 17.37 -22.23
N ASN A 276 10.73 17.17 -23.55
CA ASN A 276 12.00 16.79 -24.18
C ASN A 276 12.55 15.47 -23.60
N ASP A 277 11.71 14.43 -23.65
CA ASP A 277 11.95 13.07 -23.11
C ASP A 277 12.02 13.00 -21.58
N ARG A 278 11.54 14.05 -20.90
CA ARG A 278 11.46 14.12 -19.44
C ARG A 278 10.06 14.52 -19.00
N PHE A 279 9.37 13.57 -18.39
CA PHE A 279 8.05 13.78 -17.82
C PHE A 279 8.11 14.71 -16.60
N ASP A 280 7.25 15.72 -16.58
CA ASP A 280 7.15 16.67 -15.47
C ASP A 280 6.28 16.11 -14.33
N GLY A 281 6.89 15.89 -13.17
CA GLY A 281 6.20 15.40 -11.98
C GLY A 281 5.08 16.30 -11.48
N THR A 282 5.00 17.58 -11.90
CA THR A 282 3.86 18.46 -11.56
C THR A 282 2.52 17.86 -11.95
N TRP A 283 2.45 17.11 -13.05
CA TRP A 283 1.23 16.44 -13.48
C TRP A 283 0.79 15.35 -12.50
N LEU A 284 1.75 14.64 -11.88
CA LEU A 284 1.45 13.69 -10.81
C LEU A 284 0.98 14.42 -9.56
N VAL A 285 1.65 15.52 -9.17
CA VAL A 285 1.23 16.35 -8.02
C VAL A 285 -0.21 16.85 -8.23
N SER A 286 -0.54 17.35 -9.41
CA SER A 286 -1.91 17.77 -9.74
C SER A 286 -2.92 16.61 -9.70
N ASN A 287 -2.53 15.38 -10.04
CA ASN A 287 -3.39 14.22 -9.85
C ASN A 287 -3.68 13.97 -8.37
N PHE A 288 -2.67 14.07 -7.48
CA PHE A 288 -2.88 13.98 -6.03
C PHE A 288 -3.81 15.09 -5.51
N GLU A 289 -3.59 16.33 -5.95
CA GLU A 289 -4.41 17.49 -5.56
C GLU A 289 -5.89 17.33 -5.96
N ASN A 290 -6.14 16.71 -7.12
CA ASN A 290 -7.49 16.47 -7.62
C ASN A 290 -8.25 15.36 -6.87
N LEU A 291 -7.59 14.53 -6.05
CA LEU A 291 -8.29 13.50 -5.27
C LEU A 291 -9.13 14.08 -4.15
N ASP A 292 -8.65 15.18 -3.55
CA ASP A 292 -9.36 15.86 -2.47
C ASP A 292 -9.47 17.37 -2.76
N PRO A 293 -10.36 17.77 -3.68
CA PRO A 293 -10.53 19.19 -4.02
C PRO A 293 -10.99 20.03 -2.83
N ALA A 294 -11.71 19.43 -1.86
CA ALA A 294 -12.13 20.13 -0.65
C ALA A 294 -10.93 20.54 0.19
N ASN A 295 -9.99 19.63 0.44
CA ASN A 295 -8.75 19.94 1.15
C ASN A 295 -7.83 20.85 0.32
N THR A 296 -7.59 20.50 -0.95
CA THR A 296 -6.65 21.19 -1.86
C THR A 296 -7.02 22.66 -2.07
N TYR A 297 -8.28 22.94 -2.42
CA TYR A 297 -8.69 24.30 -2.79
C TYR A 297 -9.19 25.14 -1.61
N TRP A 298 -9.57 24.52 -0.49
CA TRP A 298 -10.14 25.23 0.65
C TRP A 298 -9.57 24.79 2.00
N GLY A 299 -9.77 23.55 2.41
CA GLY A 299 -9.51 23.07 3.78
C GLY A 299 -8.11 23.38 4.29
N LYS A 300 -7.07 23.06 3.50
CA LYS A 300 -5.66 23.36 3.81
C LYS A 300 -5.41 24.86 4.03
N TYR A 301 -5.93 25.69 3.14
CA TYR A 301 -5.75 27.15 3.21
C TYR A 301 -6.61 27.79 4.30
N TYR A 302 -7.81 27.26 4.55
CA TYR A 302 -8.67 27.71 5.63
C TYR A 302 -8.06 27.37 6.99
N HIS A 303 -7.50 26.17 7.17
CA HIS A 303 -6.80 25.81 8.41
C HIS A 303 -5.59 26.72 8.66
N LEU A 304 -4.78 27.01 7.63
CA LEU A 304 -3.72 28.02 7.72
C LEU A 304 -4.29 29.40 8.08
N PHE A 305 -5.41 29.80 7.49
CA PHE A 305 -6.02 31.11 7.73
C PHE A 305 -6.63 31.23 9.13
N SER A 306 -7.31 30.19 9.62
CA SER A 306 -7.95 30.17 10.95
C SER A 306 -6.93 30.11 12.06
N GLU A 307 -5.81 29.41 11.86
CA GLU A 307 -4.76 29.17 12.83
C GLU A 307 -3.43 29.82 12.42
N VAL A 308 -3.47 30.97 11.75
CA VAL A 308 -2.28 31.58 11.11
C VAL A 308 -1.12 31.83 12.07
N ASP A 309 -1.43 32.06 13.35
CA ASP A 309 -0.47 32.34 14.40
C ASP A 309 0.37 31.09 14.79
N SER A 310 -0.16 29.87 14.61
CA SER A 310 0.51 28.60 14.94
C SER A 310 0.84 27.73 13.72
N GLU A 311 0.01 27.78 12.68
CA GLU A 311 0.08 26.86 11.54
C GLU A 311 1.11 27.28 10.49
N THR A 312 1.49 28.56 10.44
CA THR A 312 2.39 29.10 9.41
C THR A 312 3.69 28.32 9.26
N ALA A 313 4.36 27.98 10.37
CA ALA A 313 5.63 27.27 10.33
C ALA A 313 5.46 25.83 9.80
N ARG A 314 4.43 25.11 10.24
CA ARG A 314 4.13 23.75 9.80
C ARG A 314 3.76 23.71 8.32
N PHE A 315 2.91 24.64 7.89
CA PHE A 315 2.51 24.81 6.50
C PHE A 315 3.73 25.08 5.60
N LEU A 316 4.55 26.08 5.94
CA LEU A 316 5.72 26.44 5.13
C LEU A 316 6.76 25.33 5.07
N ASP A 317 6.97 24.59 6.16
CA ASP A 317 7.88 23.43 6.14
C ASP A 317 7.35 22.40 5.15
N PHE A 318 6.10 21.94 5.31
CA PHE A 318 5.51 20.93 4.40
C PHE A 318 5.49 21.38 2.94
N GLU A 319 5.14 22.65 2.67
CA GLU A 319 5.10 23.19 1.31
C GLU A 319 6.47 23.25 0.63
N ARG A 320 7.59 23.22 1.37
CA ARG A 320 8.92 23.09 0.74
C ARG A 320 9.07 21.75 0.04
N TRP A 321 8.54 20.69 0.63
CA TRP A 321 8.53 19.37 -0.01
C TRP A 321 7.44 19.28 -1.09
N TRP A 322 6.20 19.68 -0.78
CA TRP A 322 5.09 19.66 -1.75
C TRP A 322 5.40 20.50 -3.00
N GLY A 323 6.03 21.67 -2.81
CA GLY A 323 6.39 22.62 -3.85
C GLY A 323 7.53 22.20 -4.79
N SER A 324 8.13 21.03 -4.58
CA SER A 324 9.37 20.59 -5.25
C SER A 324 9.14 19.36 -6.13
N PRO A 325 8.43 19.49 -7.27
CA PRO A 325 8.20 18.39 -8.19
C PRO A 325 9.53 17.91 -8.80
N THR A 326 9.59 16.63 -9.19
CA THR A 326 10.76 16.02 -9.83
C THR A 326 10.46 15.52 -11.22
N LEU A 327 11.50 15.37 -12.04
CA LEU A 327 11.37 14.88 -13.40
C LEU A 327 11.53 13.36 -13.44
N LEU A 328 10.88 12.72 -14.41
CA LEU A 328 11.09 11.31 -14.76
C LEU A 328 11.58 11.22 -16.20
N ASN A 329 12.43 10.25 -16.53
CA ASN A 329 12.71 9.97 -17.95
C ASN A 329 11.43 9.42 -18.60
N GLY A 330 11.26 9.68 -19.90
CA GLY A 330 10.09 9.21 -20.65
C GLY A 330 9.91 7.70 -20.53
N GLU A 331 10.99 6.94 -20.76
CA GLU A 331 10.97 5.47 -20.64
C GLU A 331 10.57 4.98 -19.24
N GLU A 332 10.96 5.69 -18.17
CA GLU A 332 10.60 5.33 -16.80
C GLU A 332 9.08 5.45 -16.59
N ILE A 333 8.49 6.61 -16.93
CA ILE A 333 7.05 6.83 -16.71
C ILE A 333 6.19 6.01 -17.67
N GLU A 334 6.65 5.80 -18.90
CA GLU A 334 5.95 4.98 -19.89
C GLU A 334 5.86 3.53 -19.41
N MET A 335 6.97 2.94 -18.94
CA MET A 335 6.96 1.60 -18.34
C MET A 335 6.03 1.55 -17.12
N ILE A 336 6.10 2.52 -16.20
CA ILE A 336 5.25 2.56 -15.01
C ILE A 336 3.77 2.55 -15.39
N VAL A 337 3.37 3.40 -16.34
CA VAL A 337 1.95 3.52 -16.73
C VAL A 337 1.49 2.28 -17.50
N ASP A 338 2.26 1.83 -18.49
CA ASP A 338 1.85 0.72 -19.35
C ASP A 338 1.89 -0.62 -18.62
N ASP A 339 2.95 -0.92 -17.87
CA ASP A 339 3.12 -2.22 -17.24
C ASP A 339 2.36 -2.33 -15.92
N LEU A 340 2.30 -1.26 -15.13
CA LEU A 340 1.72 -1.31 -13.79
C LEU A 340 0.26 -0.84 -13.79
N PHE A 341 0.01 0.43 -14.08
CA PHE A 341 -1.33 1.03 -13.96
C PHE A 341 -2.32 0.49 -14.99
N ILE A 342 -1.89 0.33 -16.24
CA ILE A 342 -2.73 -0.17 -17.33
C ILE A 342 -2.64 -1.70 -17.42
N GLY A 343 -1.44 -2.27 -17.39
CA GLY A 343 -1.21 -3.70 -17.64
C GLY A 343 -1.29 -4.63 -16.42
N ASN A 344 -1.29 -4.08 -15.19
CA ASN A 344 -1.29 -4.84 -13.94
C ASN A 344 -0.29 -6.03 -13.91
N ARG A 345 0.91 -5.81 -14.46
CA ARG A 345 1.89 -6.88 -14.72
C ARG A 345 2.68 -7.31 -13.49
N LEU A 346 2.66 -6.53 -12.41
CA LEU A 346 3.39 -6.85 -11.18
C LEU A 346 2.81 -8.07 -10.44
N SER A 347 1.49 -8.12 -10.28
CA SER A 347 0.81 -9.24 -9.64
C SER A 347 0.45 -10.37 -10.62
N GLY A 348 0.41 -10.07 -11.92
CA GLY A 348 0.42 -11.08 -12.99
C GLY A 348 -0.64 -10.85 -14.05
N GLY A 349 -0.39 -9.94 -15.00
CA GLY A 349 -1.25 -9.63 -16.16
C GLY A 349 -1.83 -10.86 -16.89
N LEU A 350 -3.02 -10.72 -17.50
CA LEU A 350 -3.69 -11.79 -18.27
C LEU A 350 -2.80 -12.21 -19.45
N GLY A 351 -2.01 -13.25 -19.25
CA GLY A 351 -1.17 -13.84 -20.29
C GLY A 351 0.31 -13.85 -19.93
N ARG A 352 0.93 -15.01 -20.13
CA ARG A 352 2.38 -15.26 -20.12
C ARG A 352 3.12 -14.35 -21.10
N LYS A 353 3.36 -13.11 -20.71
CA LYS A 353 4.45 -12.23 -21.16
C LYS A 353 4.78 -11.23 -20.04
N SER A 354 4.89 -11.70 -18.79
CA SER A 354 5.57 -10.89 -17.79
C SER A 354 7.00 -10.68 -18.28
N SER A 355 7.49 -9.45 -18.15
CA SER A 355 8.89 -9.07 -18.22
C SER A 355 9.67 -9.76 -17.08
N GLY A 356 9.74 -11.09 -17.10
CA GLY A 356 10.60 -11.92 -16.23
C GLY A 356 10.38 -11.83 -14.72
N LEU A 357 9.42 -11.05 -14.22
CA LEU A 357 9.24 -10.79 -12.80
C LEU A 357 8.20 -11.76 -12.20
N ASP A 358 8.63 -12.54 -11.22
CA ASP A 358 7.80 -13.49 -10.48
C ASP A 358 7.93 -13.22 -8.98
N LEU A 359 6.89 -12.65 -8.37
CA LEU A 359 6.88 -12.34 -6.94
C LEU A 359 6.98 -13.58 -6.05
N LYS A 360 6.73 -14.79 -6.59
CA LYS A 360 6.95 -16.04 -5.85
C LYS A 360 8.42 -16.29 -5.55
N LEU A 361 9.36 -15.62 -6.25
CA LEU A 361 10.79 -15.76 -6.00
C LEU A 361 11.27 -15.03 -4.74
N ILE A 362 10.47 -14.14 -4.17
CA ILE A 362 10.81 -13.44 -2.93
C ILE A 362 10.84 -14.44 -1.77
N GLU A 363 12.00 -14.68 -1.17
CA GLU A 363 12.16 -15.70 -0.14
C GLU A 363 11.99 -15.21 1.30
N VAL A 364 12.10 -13.91 1.50
CA VAL A 364 12.02 -13.28 2.82
C VAL A 364 10.59 -12.88 3.18
N PRO A 365 10.29 -12.68 4.47
CA PRO A 365 8.98 -12.19 4.86
C PRO A 365 8.67 -10.83 4.21
N VAL A 366 7.41 -10.65 3.81
CA VAL A 366 6.90 -9.40 3.25
C VAL A 366 5.84 -8.83 4.18
N VAL A 367 6.05 -7.59 4.63
CA VAL A 367 5.10 -6.84 5.44
C VAL A 367 4.42 -5.79 4.58
N VAL A 368 3.08 -5.78 4.55
CA VAL A 368 2.28 -4.80 3.83
C VAL A 368 1.53 -3.90 4.82
N PHE A 369 1.84 -2.61 4.83
CA PHE A 369 1.11 -1.63 5.64
C PHE A 369 0.15 -0.81 4.75
N CYS A 370 -1.15 -0.95 4.96
CA CYS A 370 -2.19 -0.22 4.23
C CYS A 370 -3.24 0.42 5.16
N SER A 371 -4.09 1.29 4.61
CA SER A 371 -5.17 1.92 5.38
C SER A 371 -6.48 2.05 4.59
N TYR A 372 -7.62 1.92 5.28
CA TYR A 372 -8.92 2.25 4.70
C TYR A 372 -9.13 3.76 4.46
N GLY A 373 -8.31 4.62 5.08
CA GLY A 373 -8.29 6.06 4.76
C GLY A 373 -7.48 6.39 3.51
N ASP A 374 -6.74 5.43 2.95
CA ASP A 374 -5.95 5.61 1.74
C ASP A 374 -6.84 5.48 0.50
N ASN A 375 -7.02 6.61 -0.20
CA ASN A 375 -7.77 6.71 -1.44
C ASN A 375 -6.88 6.63 -2.71
N ILE A 376 -5.58 6.44 -2.53
CA ILE A 376 -4.58 6.25 -3.59
C ILE A 376 -4.25 4.78 -3.72
N THR A 377 -3.90 4.15 -2.59
CA THR A 377 -3.60 2.73 -2.46
C THR A 377 -4.55 2.12 -1.44
N SER A 378 -5.74 1.75 -1.91
CA SER A 378 -6.70 1.06 -1.05
C SER A 378 -6.14 -0.28 -0.52
N PRO A 379 -6.67 -0.82 0.59
CA PRO A 379 -6.27 -2.14 1.08
C PRO A 379 -6.36 -3.23 0.01
N GLN A 380 -7.33 -3.13 -0.89
CA GLN A 380 -7.44 -4.01 -2.06
C GLN A 380 -6.19 -3.87 -2.92
N GLN A 381 -5.85 -2.68 -3.41
CA GLN A 381 -4.66 -2.47 -4.25
C GLN A 381 -3.35 -2.89 -3.57
N ALA A 382 -3.27 -2.80 -2.24
CA ALA A 382 -2.10 -3.22 -1.47
C ALA A 382 -2.01 -4.74 -1.24
N LEU A 383 -3.13 -5.46 -1.11
CA LEU A 383 -3.16 -6.87 -0.67
C LEU A 383 -3.57 -7.86 -1.75
N ASP A 384 -4.31 -7.43 -2.78
CA ASP A 384 -4.87 -8.28 -3.83
C ASP A 384 -3.82 -8.94 -4.73
N TRP A 385 -2.57 -8.49 -4.69
CA TRP A 385 -1.49 -9.21 -5.34
C TRP A 385 -1.28 -10.59 -4.72
N ILE A 386 -1.65 -10.79 -3.45
CA ILE A 386 -1.55 -12.07 -2.75
C ILE A 386 -2.48 -13.08 -3.41
N THR A 387 -3.73 -12.68 -3.73
CA THR A 387 -4.70 -13.53 -4.44
C THR A 387 -4.33 -13.74 -5.91
N ASP A 388 -3.67 -12.76 -6.53
CA ASP A 388 -3.14 -12.88 -7.90
C ASP A 388 -1.99 -13.90 -7.99
N VAL A 389 -1.07 -13.86 -7.02
CA VAL A 389 0.15 -14.67 -7.04
C VAL A 389 -0.08 -16.04 -6.44
N TYR A 390 -0.80 -16.12 -5.32
CA TYR A 390 -1.09 -17.35 -4.59
C TYR A 390 -2.58 -17.67 -4.69
N PRO A 391 -2.96 -18.67 -5.51
CA PRO A 391 -4.37 -18.95 -5.73
C PRO A 391 -5.06 -19.53 -4.47
N SER A 392 -4.30 -20.11 -3.53
CA SER A 392 -4.84 -20.68 -2.29
C SER A 392 -3.87 -20.54 -1.11
N ASP A 393 -4.40 -20.72 0.10
CA ASP A 393 -3.59 -20.80 1.33
C ASP A 393 -2.56 -21.93 1.26
N LEU A 394 -2.93 -23.04 0.61
CA LEU A 394 -2.05 -24.18 0.41
C LEU A 394 -0.91 -23.83 -0.56
N ALA A 395 -1.20 -23.10 -1.64
CA ALA A 395 -0.18 -22.63 -2.57
C ALA A 395 0.81 -21.66 -1.91
N LEU A 396 0.34 -20.76 -1.05
CA LEU A 396 1.18 -19.86 -0.26
C LEU A 396 2.11 -20.63 0.69
N GLN A 397 1.56 -21.61 1.42
CA GLN A 397 2.32 -22.46 2.33
C GLN A 397 3.33 -23.33 1.58
N ASN A 398 2.92 -23.91 0.44
CA ASN A 398 3.80 -24.69 -0.42
C ASN A 398 4.92 -23.86 -1.02
N ALA A 399 4.71 -22.57 -1.30
CA ALA A 399 5.78 -21.66 -1.70
C ALA A 399 6.73 -21.32 -0.53
N GLY A 400 6.39 -21.67 0.71
CA GLY A 400 7.20 -21.39 1.90
C GLY A 400 7.27 -19.89 2.21
N ARG A 401 6.22 -19.13 1.90
CA ARG A 401 6.21 -17.66 1.97
C ARG A 401 5.50 -17.17 3.22
N THR A 402 6.07 -16.16 3.85
CA THR A 402 5.50 -15.49 5.03
C THR A 402 5.08 -14.08 4.63
N ILE A 403 3.79 -13.79 4.74
CA ILE A 403 3.24 -12.47 4.42
C ILE A 403 2.50 -11.96 5.66
N VAL A 404 2.86 -10.76 6.10
CA VAL A 404 2.23 -10.06 7.22
C VAL A 404 1.57 -8.80 6.67
N TYR A 405 0.38 -8.46 7.14
CA TYR A 405 -0.23 -7.18 6.80
C TYR A 405 -0.73 -6.44 8.03
N LEU A 406 -0.71 -5.12 7.95
CA LEU A 406 -1.22 -4.19 8.96
C LEU A 406 -2.25 -3.26 8.30
N ARG A 407 -3.44 -3.16 8.90
CA ARG A 407 -4.53 -2.30 8.41
C ARG A 407 -4.82 -1.18 9.38
N HIS A 408 -4.53 0.05 8.99
CA HIS A 408 -4.95 1.22 9.77
C HIS A 408 -6.37 1.67 9.39
N ALA A 409 -7.16 2.07 10.37
CA ALA A 409 -8.60 2.31 10.19
C ALA A 409 -8.94 3.53 9.31
N SER A 410 -8.15 4.61 9.38
CA SER A 410 -8.58 5.90 8.82
C SER A 410 -7.48 6.82 8.31
N ILE A 411 -6.21 6.41 8.32
CA ILE A 411 -5.13 7.32 7.96
C ILE A 411 -5.07 7.46 6.45
N GLY A 412 -4.95 8.69 5.94
CA GLY A 412 -4.75 8.93 4.52
C GLY A 412 -3.37 8.48 4.04
N HIS A 413 -3.20 8.36 2.73
CA HIS A 413 -1.97 7.88 2.08
C HIS A 413 -0.69 8.49 2.63
N LEU A 414 -0.60 9.83 2.63
CA LEU A 414 0.59 10.52 3.14
C LEU A 414 0.80 10.27 4.63
N GLY A 415 -0.28 10.19 5.41
CA GLY A 415 -0.23 9.97 6.84
C GLY A 415 0.41 8.62 7.21
N ILE A 416 0.39 7.62 6.32
CA ILE A 416 1.12 6.36 6.49
C ILE A 416 2.62 6.61 6.68
N PHE A 417 3.19 7.64 6.05
CA PHE A 417 4.65 7.89 6.05
C PHE A 417 5.06 9.15 6.84
N VAL A 418 4.20 10.18 6.89
CA VAL A 418 4.56 11.51 7.44
C VAL A 418 3.92 11.85 8.77
N SER A 419 2.98 11.03 9.24
CA SER A 419 2.33 11.25 10.53
C SER A 419 3.27 10.84 11.65
N GLY A 420 3.52 11.76 12.58
CA GLY A 420 4.30 11.46 13.78
C GLY A 420 3.59 10.45 14.69
N ASP A 421 2.26 10.45 14.71
CA ASP A 421 1.47 9.45 15.45
C ASP A 421 1.68 8.06 14.85
N VAL A 422 1.63 7.96 13.52
CA VAL A 422 1.85 6.68 12.83
C VAL A 422 3.29 6.19 12.95
N ALA A 423 4.25 7.12 12.94
CA ALA A 423 5.64 6.80 13.22
C ALA A 423 5.80 6.19 14.62
N ARG A 424 5.29 6.87 15.66
CA ARG A 424 5.49 6.47 17.06
C ARG A 424 4.74 5.20 17.47
N ARG A 425 3.70 4.81 16.72
CA ARG A 425 2.91 3.60 16.96
C ARG A 425 3.25 2.53 15.94
N GLU A 426 2.73 2.61 14.71
CA GLU A 426 2.84 1.54 13.72
C GLU A 426 4.29 1.25 13.31
N HIS A 427 5.07 2.26 12.90
CA HIS A 427 6.45 2.03 12.43
C HIS A 427 7.39 1.59 13.57
N ARG A 428 7.19 2.15 14.77
CA ARG A 428 7.94 1.72 15.96
C ARG A 428 7.70 0.25 16.27
N GLU A 429 6.44 -0.17 16.35
CA GLU A 429 6.09 -1.55 16.67
C GLU A 429 6.51 -2.51 15.55
N LEU A 430 6.43 -2.09 14.28
CA LEU A 430 6.95 -2.87 13.14
C LEU A 430 8.45 -3.13 13.25
N LEU A 431 9.23 -2.09 13.53
CA LEU A 431 10.68 -2.21 13.74
C LEU A 431 11.03 -3.04 14.99
N GLY A 432 10.23 -2.90 16.04
CA GLY A 432 10.37 -3.70 17.27
C GLY A 432 10.03 -5.18 17.10
N ALA A 433 9.20 -5.52 16.11
CA ALA A 433 8.74 -6.89 15.87
C ALA A 433 9.49 -7.62 14.74
N VAL A 434 10.60 -7.07 14.21
CA VAL A 434 11.35 -7.66 13.10
C VAL A 434 11.79 -9.09 13.37
N ASP A 435 12.34 -9.38 14.55
CA ASP A 435 12.78 -10.73 14.93
C ASP A 435 11.60 -11.71 15.00
N ALA A 436 10.47 -11.28 15.57
CA ALA A 436 9.26 -12.07 15.64
C ALA A 436 8.69 -12.37 14.24
N ILE A 437 8.68 -11.38 13.34
CA ILE A 437 8.22 -11.55 11.95
C ILE A 437 9.11 -12.54 11.21
N ASN A 438 10.43 -12.46 11.38
CA ASN A 438 11.38 -13.40 10.76
C ASN A 438 11.26 -14.83 11.30
N ALA A 439 10.73 -15.01 12.52
CA ALA A 439 10.47 -16.31 13.10
C ALA A 439 9.10 -16.91 12.72
N LEU A 440 8.21 -16.13 12.08
CA LEU A 440 6.89 -16.63 11.66
C LEU A 440 7.01 -17.72 10.58
N SER A 441 6.33 -18.84 10.83
CA SER A 441 6.18 -19.90 9.84
C SER A 441 5.42 -19.42 8.59
N ALA A 442 5.65 -20.08 7.44
CA ALA A 442 4.94 -19.78 6.19
C ALA A 442 3.40 -19.70 6.36
N GLY A 443 2.82 -18.68 5.73
CA GLY A 443 1.40 -18.35 5.82
C GLY A 443 1.14 -16.85 5.76
N LEU A 444 -0.14 -16.50 5.87
CA LEU A 444 -0.63 -15.13 5.92
C LEU A 444 -0.98 -14.75 7.36
N TYR A 445 -0.57 -13.57 7.78
CA TYR A 445 -0.81 -13.06 9.13
C TYR A 445 -1.29 -11.61 9.12
N GLU A 446 -2.16 -11.26 10.05
CA GLU A 446 -2.49 -9.89 10.39
C GLU A 446 -1.74 -9.47 11.65
N MET A 447 -0.97 -8.40 11.55
CA MET A 447 -0.37 -7.74 12.71
C MET A 447 -1.41 -6.82 13.34
N LEU A 448 -1.68 -7.02 14.63
CA LEU A 448 -2.58 -6.20 15.42
C LEU A 448 -1.78 -5.48 16.51
N ILE A 449 -2.00 -4.17 16.63
CA ILE A 449 -1.37 -3.31 17.61
C ILE A 449 -2.45 -2.87 18.58
N GLU A 450 -2.38 -3.36 19.82
CA GLU A 450 -3.36 -3.07 20.86
C GLU A 450 -2.80 -2.07 21.87
N ASP A 451 -3.65 -1.16 22.31
CA ASP A 451 -3.31 -0.16 23.32
C ASP A 451 -3.33 -0.82 24.71
N LEU A 452 -2.19 -0.77 25.41
CA LEU A 452 -2.07 -1.28 26.76
C LEU A 452 -2.48 -0.21 27.80
N PRO A 453 -2.88 -0.62 29.02
CA PRO A 453 -3.19 0.33 30.09
C PRO A 453 -2.00 1.27 30.40
N GLU A 454 -2.28 2.50 30.83
CA GLU A 454 -1.27 3.57 31.08
C GLU A 454 -0.14 3.20 32.05
N HIS A 455 -0.29 2.12 32.83
CA HIS A 455 0.72 1.66 33.80
C HIS A 455 1.62 0.54 33.27
N SER A 456 1.46 0.12 32.01
CA SER A 456 2.30 -0.88 31.38
C SER A 456 3.69 -0.33 31.02
N ALA A 457 4.71 -1.17 31.07
CA ALA A 457 6.09 -0.79 30.72
C ALA A 457 6.22 -0.39 29.25
N THR A 458 5.38 -0.95 28.36
CA THR A 458 5.22 -0.53 26.97
C THR A 458 3.79 -0.05 26.72
N PRO A 459 3.59 0.99 25.89
CA PRO A 459 2.26 1.53 25.61
C PRO A 459 1.43 0.64 24.67
N TYR A 460 2.08 -0.26 23.92
CA TYR A 460 1.44 -1.10 22.92
C TYR A 460 1.84 -2.57 23.10
N ALA A 461 0.95 -3.46 22.68
CA ALA A 461 1.22 -4.89 22.51
C ALA A 461 1.00 -5.29 21.04
N VAL A 462 1.96 -6.04 20.50
CA VAL A 462 1.89 -6.58 19.14
C VAL A 462 1.49 -8.05 19.21
N ARG A 463 0.51 -8.44 18.40
CA ARG A 463 0.16 -9.84 18.17
C ARG A 463 -0.02 -10.14 16.69
N PHE A 464 0.30 -11.37 16.30
CA PHE A 464 0.13 -11.86 14.94
C PHE A 464 -0.99 -12.89 14.90
N GLU A 465 -2.09 -12.58 14.22
CA GLU A 465 -3.17 -13.53 13.97
C GLU A 465 -2.97 -14.21 12.62
N ARG A 466 -2.99 -15.55 12.57
CA ARG A 466 -3.00 -16.28 11.30
C ARG A 466 -4.31 -16.03 10.56
N ARG A 467 -4.23 -15.76 9.26
CA ARG A 467 -5.35 -15.46 8.38
C ARG A 467 -5.34 -16.37 7.17
N ARG A 468 -6.50 -16.54 6.55
CA ARG A 468 -6.63 -17.13 5.23
C ARG A 468 -6.63 -16.03 4.18
N ILE A 469 -6.23 -16.36 2.96
CA ILE A 469 -6.31 -15.45 1.81
C ILE A 469 -7.74 -14.91 1.64
N ALA A 470 -8.76 -15.75 1.85
CA ALA A 470 -10.16 -15.33 1.82
C ALA A 470 -10.51 -14.25 2.86
N ASP A 471 -9.81 -14.19 3.99
CA ASP A 471 -10.08 -13.24 5.07
C ASP A 471 -9.60 -11.81 4.73
N ILE A 472 -8.77 -11.64 3.68
CA ILE A 472 -8.35 -10.32 3.16
C ILE A 472 -9.58 -9.49 2.77
N HIS A 473 -10.56 -10.11 2.12
CA HIS A 473 -11.77 -9.47 1.62
C HIS A 473 -12.93 -9.47 2.63
N GLY A 474 -12.81 -10.20 3.74
CA GLY A 474 -13.89 -10.39 4.71
C GLY A 474 -15.03 -11.26 4.16
N GLN A 475 -16.28 -11.01 4.60
CA GLN A 475 -17.44 -11.85 4.27
C GLN A 475 -18.03 -11.62 2.88
N VAL A 476 -17.56 -10.63 2.13
CA VAL A 476 -18.05 -10.30 0.79
C VAL A 476 -16.84 -10.31 -0.12
N GLN A 477 -16.62 -11.41 -0.84
CA GLN A 477 -15.71 -11.36 -1.98
C GLN A 477 -16.41 -10.52 -3.06
N PRO A 478 -15.89 -9.34 -3.45
CA PRO A 478 -16.35 -8.74 -4.68
C PRO A 478 -15.92 -9.68 -5.80
N PRO A 479 -16.84 -10.17 -6.65
CA PRO A 479 -16.42 -10.82 -7.88
C PRO A 479 -15.52 -9.83 -8.63
N ARG A 480 -14.33 -10.27 -9.05
CA ARG A 480 -13.44 -9.49 -9.93
C ARG A 480 -14.00 -9.47 -11.35
N ASP A 481 -15.24 -9.01 -11.50
CA ASP A 481 -15.90 -8.88 -12.79
C ASP A 481 -15.16 -7.86 -13.66
N ASP A 482 -14.54 -6.85 -13.04
CA ASP A 482 -13.85 -5.72 -13.69
C ASP A 482 -12.59 -6.09 -14.49
N ASP A 483 -11.98 -7.25 -14.22
CA ASP A 483 -10.75 -7.68 -14.90
C ASP A 483 -10.94 -7.73 -16.42
N ARG A 484 -12.17 -7.96 -16.88
CA ARG A 484 -12.54 -7.98 -18.30
C ARG A 484 -12.48 -6.59 -18.90
N GLU A 485 -13.09 -5.61 -18.24
CA GLU A 485 -13.10 -4.20 -18.64
C GLU A 485 -11.67 -3.63 -18.64
N PHE A 486 -10.88 -3.92 -17.61
CA PHE A 486 -9.48 -3.50 -17.55
C PHE A 486 -8.60 -4.17 -18.61
N ALA A 487 -8.86 -5.43 -18.98
CA ALA A 487 -8.18 -6.06 -20.12
C ALA A 487 -8.48 -5.33 -21.45
N LEU A 488 -9.69 -4.78 -21.61
CA LEU A 488 -10.04 -3.95 -22.76
C LEU A 488 -9.37 -2.58 -22.71
N VAL A 489 -9.23 -1.98 -21.52
CA VAL A 489 -8.44 -0.76 -21.32
C VAL A 489 -7.01 -0.97 -21.81
N GLN A 490 -6.38 -2.09 -21.46
CA GLN A 490 -5.03 -2.41 -21.92
C GLN A 490 -4.96 -2.48 -23.45
N ARG A 491 -5.90 -3.17 -24.10
CA ARG A 491 -5.95 -3.24 -25.57
C ARG A 491 -6.17 -1.87 -26.22
N ALA A 492 -7.07 -1.06 -25.66
CA ALA A 492 -7.33 0.29 -26.15
C ALA A 492 -6.10 1.19 -25.98
N SER A 493 -5.38 1.05 -24.86
CA SER A 493 -4.11 1.72 -24.61
C SER A 493 -3.05 1.33 -25.64
N ASP A 494 -2.88 0.04 -25.93
CA ASP A 494 -1.90 -0.44 -26.92
C ASP A 494 -2.17 0.15 -28.31
N ILE A 495 -3.44 0.25 -28.72
CA ILE A 495 -3.84 0.90 -29.98
C ILE A 495 -3.50 2.39 -29.96
N ASN A 496 -3.91 3.11 -28.92
CA ASN A 496 -3.68 4.55 -28.82
C ASN A 496 -2.19 4.90 -28.72
N ASN A 497 -1.42 4.10 -27.99
CA ASN A 497 0.04 4.19 -27.91
C ASN A 497 0.65 4.02 -29.31
N SER A 498 0.23 2.99 -30.06
CA SER A 498 0.73 2.73 -31.42
C SER A 498 0.43 3.90 -32.37
N VAL A 499 -0.80 4.43 -32.33
CA VAL A 499 -1.20 5.60 -33.14
C VAL A 499 -0.36 6.82 -32.77
N TYR A 500 -0.15 7.08 -31.48
CA TYR A 500 0.66 8.20 -31.02
C TYR A 500 2.13 8.05 -31.47
N ASP A 501 2.72 6.88 -31.24
CA ASP A 501 4.12 6.58 -31.53
C ASP A 501 4.44 6.64 -33.03
N GLU A 502 3.51 6.20 -33.89
CA GLU A 502 3.69 6.21 -35.34
C GLU A 502 3.41 7.58 -35.99
N PHE A 503 2.36 8.28 -35.54
CA PHE A 503 1.85 9.46 -36.26
C PHE A 503 2.15 10.80 -35.59
N ILE A 504 2.37 10.84 -34.28
CA ILE A 504 2.48 12.11 -33.53
C ILE A 504 3.90 12.29 -32.97
N ARG A 505 4.42 11.29 -32.24
CA ARG A 505 5.73 11.33 -31.57
C ARG A 505 6.90 11.76 -32.49
N PRO A 506 7.03 11.26 -33.75
CA PRO A 506 8.16 11.61 -34.60
C PRO A 506 8.22 13.10 -34.94
N TRP A 507 7.07 13.76 -35.05
CA TRP A 507 6.98 15.20 -35.30
C TRP A 507 7.22 16.01 -34.03
N LEU A 508 6.63 15.60 -32.91
CA LEU A 508 6.81 16.30 -31.62
C LEU A 508 8.28 16.31 -31.18
N ARG A 509 8.97 15.16 -31.25
CA ARG A 509 10.40 15.07 -30.88
C ARG A 509 11.31 15.93 -31.75
N GLN A 510 10.90 16.30 -32.96
CA GLN A 510 11.64 17.22 -33.82
C GLN A 510 11.38 18.70 -33.47
N LEU A 511 10.18 19.01 -32.98
CA LEU A 511 9.74 20.36 -32.67
C LEU A 511 10.14 20.80 -31.26
N ILE A 512 10.12 19.87 -30.30
CA ILE A 512 10.42 20.15 -28.90
C ILE A 512 11.93 20.06 -28.64
N ASN A 513 12.44 21.06 -27.94
CA ASN A 513 13.80 21.13 -27.42
C ASN A 513 13.79 21.61 -25.96
N GLU A 514 14.95 21.62 -25.32
CA GLU A 514 15.03 21.92 -23.89
C GLU A 514 14.48 23.30 -23.49
N PRO A 515 14.83 24.42 -24.18
CA PRO A 515 14.22 25.71 -23.88
C PRO A 515 12.69 25.72 -23.97
N SER A 516 12.12 25.07 -25.00
CA SER A 516 10.66 24.99 -25.17
C SER A 516 10.00 24.13 -24.10
N ALA A 517 10.62 23.00 -23.73
CA ALA A 517 10.15 22.12 -22.67
C ALA A 517 10.14 22.85 -21.32
N GLU A 518 11.22 23.56 -20.98
CA GLU A 518 11.28 24.39 -19.76
C GLU A 518 10.19 25.47 -19.74
N MET A 519 9.90 26.11 -20.88
CA MET A 519 8.81 27.08 -20.97
C MET A 519 7.46 26.45 -20.70
N LEU A 520 7.19 25.25 -21.24
CA LEU A 520 5.95 24.50 -21.01
C LEU A 520 5.82 24.09 -19.54
N ARG A 521 6.89 23.58 -18.93
CA ARG A 521 6.93 23.25 -17.49
C ARG A 521 6.61 24.48 -16.64
N ARG A 522 7.28 25.61 -16.89
CA ARG A 522 7.00 26.87 -16.18
C ARG A 522 5.58 27.39 -16.40
N ALA A 523 4.98 27.15 -17.57
CA ALA A 523 3.61 27.57 -17.87
C ALA A 523 2.54 26.78 -17.09
N HIS A 524 2.90 25.64 -16.49
CA HIS A 524 1.99 24.84 -15.69
C HIS A 524 1.41 25.68 -14.52
N PRO A 525 0.08 25.61 -14.24
CA PRO A 525 -0.56 26.43 -13.20
C PRO A 525 0.09 26.34 -11.82
N PHE A 526 0.64 25.18 -11.47
CA PHE A 526 1.40 24.95 -10.24
C PHE A 526 2.57 25.94 -10.08
N HIS A 527 3.41 26.09 -11.11
CA HIS A 527 4.54 27.03 -11.10
C HIS A 527 4.09 28.48 -11.20
N GLN A 528 3.06 28.76 -12.01
CA GLN A 528 2.49 30.09 -12.13
C GLN A 528 1.95 30.61 -10.80
N GLN A 529 1.33 29.76 -9.99
CA GLN A 529 0.85 30.12 -8.67
C GLN A 529 2.00 30.51 -7.73
N GLN A 530 3.12 29.79 -7.77
CA GLN A 530 4.29 30.09 -6.93
C GLN A 530 4.91 31.45 -7.30
N VAL A 531 5.00 31.76 -8.59
CA VAL A 531 5.49 33.08 -9.04
C VAL A 531 4.50 34.19 -8.70
N ALA A 532 3.20 33.97 -8.91
CA ALA A 532 2.16 34.94 -8.61
C ALA A 532 2.12 35.33 -7.12
N TRP A 533 2.34 34.35 -6.23
CA TRP A 533 2.48 34.52 -4.79
C TRP A 533 3.96 34.49 -4.37
N SER A 534 4.77 35.37 -4.93
CA SER A 534 6.17 35.56 -4.51
C SER A 534 6.54 37.04 -4.46
N SER A 535 7.69 37.35 -3.86
CA SER A 535 8.28 38.69 -3.89
C SER A 535 8.71 39.14 -5.28
N LEU A 536 8.67 38.27 -6.30
CA LEU A 536 8.84 38.69 -7.70
C LEU A 536 7.62 39.43 -8.24
N ASN A 537 6.43 39.24 -7.65
CA ASN A 537 5.23 39.99 -8.02
C ASN A 537 5.28 41.39 -7.38
N PRO A 538 5.44 42.48 -8.16
CA PRO A 538 5.53 43.81 -7.61
C PRO A 538 4.28 44.22 -6.85
N ALA A 539 3.11 43.64 -7.11
CA ALA A 539 1.89 43.96 -6.37
C ALA A 539 1.95 43.56 -4.88
N LEU A 540 2.88 42.69 -4.49
CA LEU A 540 3.06 42.19 -3.12
C LEU A 540 4.16 42.91 -2.34
N TRP A 541 4.75 43.98 -2.88
CA TRP A 541 5.91 44.68 -2.29
C TRP A 541 5.68 45.16 -0.84
N TRP A 542 4.46 45.57 -0.51
CA TRP A 542 4.06 46.12 0.79
C TRP A 542 3.86 45.04 1.85
N LEU A 543 3.66 43.79 1.44
CA LEU A 543 3.09 42.74 2.26
C LEU A 543 3.99 42.33 3.43
N ALA A 544 5.29 42.13 3.18
CA ALA A 544 6.23 41.73 4.23
C ALA A 544 6.33 42.78 5.36
N GLY A 545 6.33 44.06 5.01
CA GLY A 545 6.35 45.16 5.99
C GLY A 545 5.06 45.22 6.81
N SER A 546 3.90 45.12 6.15
CA SER A 546 2.60 45.09 6.80
C SER A 546 2.42 43.85 7.69
N ALA A 547 2.85 42.67 7.23
CA ALA A 547 2.79 41.44 8.01
C ALA A 547 3.65 41.52 9.27
N ALA A 548 4.87 42.08 9.18
CA ALA A 548 5.73 42.31 10.34
C ALA A 548 5.11 43.30 11.34
N GLN A 549 4.37 44.32 10.87
CA GLN A 549 3.65 45.25 11.75
C GLN A 549 2.43 44.59 12.40
N VAL A 550 1.61 43.88 11.62
CA VAL A 550 0.44 43.14 12.09
C VAL A 550 0.82 42.06 13.11
N SER A 551 1.93 41.36 12.89
CA SER A 551 2.43 40.34 13.83
C SER A 551 2.85 40.96 15.16
N LYS A 552 3.44 42.16 15.16
CA LYS A 552 3.80 42.88 16.39
C LYS A 552 2.59 43.42 17.15
N ASP A 553 1.57 43.86 16.42
CA ASP A 553 0.35 44.48 16.95
C ASP A 553 -0.88 43.56 16.78
N ARG A 554 -0.68 42.26 17.02
CA ARG A 554 -1.68 41.22 16.82
C ARG A 554 -2.79 41.34 17.87
N HIS A 555 -4.04 41.42 17.42
CA HIS A 555 -5.26 41.48 18.22
C HIS A 555 -6.21 40.33 17.82
N PRO A 556 -6.01 39.11 18.36
CA PRO A 556 -6.89 37.98 18.07
C PRO A 556 -8.29 38.19 18.62
N ALA A 557 -9.31 37.72 17.91
CA ALA A 557 -10.67 37.72 18.43
C ALA A 557 -10.80 36.73 19.60
N SER A 558 -11.61 37.08 20.59
CA SER A 558 -11.97 36.23 21.72
C SER A 558 -12.52 34.89 21.23
N GLN A 559 -12.12 33.80 21.89
CA GLN A 559 -12.61 32.45 21.57
C GLN A 559 -14.13 32.31 21.71
N ASN A 560 -14.76 33.20 22.48
CA ASN A 560 -16.21 33.24 22.66
C ASN A 560 -16.95 34.11 21.63
N ASN A 561 -16.23 34.72 20.68
CA ASN A 561 -16.82 35.56 19.66
C ASN A 561 -17.69 34.70 18.72
N PRO A 562 -19.01 34.95 18.60
CA PRO A 562 -19.92 34.10 17.84
C PRO A 562 -19.60 34.08 16.34
N LEU A 563 -18.91 35.09 15.80
CA LEU A 563 -18.53 35.15 14.39
C LEU A 563 -17.50 34.08 14.00
N LEU A 564 -16.70 33.58 14.95
CA LEU A 564 -15.80 32.45 14.70
C LEU A 564 -16.58 31.16 14.42
N VAL A 565 -17.70 30.93 15.12
CA VAL A 565 -18.59 29.79 14.87
C VAL A 565 -19.30 29.94 13.53
N TRP A 566 -19.74 31.14 13.18
CA TRP A 566 -20.30 31.43 11.85
C TRP A 566 -19.28 31.23 10.72
N GLN A 567 -18.03 31.66 10.93
CA GLN A 567 -16.92 31.44 9.99
C GLN A 567 -16.68 29.95 9.77
N GLU A 568 -16.65 29.17 10.85
CA GLU A 568 -16.45 27.72 10.81
C GLU A 568 -17.60 27.02 10.08
N LEU A 569 -18.85 27.42 10.34
CA LEU A 569 -20.03 26.93 9.61
C LEU A 569 -19.95 27.24 8.11
N PHE A 570 -19.51 28.44 7.74
CA PHE A 570 -19.32 28.81 6.33
C PHE A 570 -18.24 27.96 5.67
N SER A 571 -17.08 27.81 6.33
CA SER A 571 -15.99 26.97 5.84
C SER A 571 -16.42 25.52 5.64
N ASN A 572 -17.13 24.95 6.61
CA ASN A 572 -17.64 23.59 6.52
C ASN A 572 -18.65 23.41 5.37
N GLN A 573 -19.50 24.40 5.09
CA GLN A 573 -20.39 24.36 3.92
C GLN A 573 -19.63 24.39 2.59
N VAL A 574 -18.55 25.18 2.48
CA VAL A 574 -17.71 25.20 1.27
C VAL A 574 -17.01 23.85 1.09
N GLN A 575 -16.44 23.29 2.16
CA GLN A 575 -15.85 21.95 2.13
C GLN A 575 -16.87 20.88 1.77
N ASP A 576 -18.09 20.94 2.32
CA ASP A 576 -19.17 20.00 2.01
C ASP A 576 -19.62 20.09 0.55
N ALA A 577 -19.66 21.28 -0.03
CA ALA A 577 -19.96 21.49 -1.45
C ALA A 577 -18.87 20.88 -2.36
N LEU A 578 -17.59 21.11 -2.03
CA LEU A 578 -16.46 20.54 -2.77
C LEU A 578 -16.37 19.01 -2.62
N ASN A 579 -16.64 18.49 -1.41
CA ASN A 579 -16.75 17.05 -1.17
C ASN A 579 -17.95 16.46 -1.94
N GLY A 580 -19.08 17.17 -2.00
CA GLY A 580 -20.23 16.75 -2.81
C GLY A 580 -19.90 16.71 -4.31
N TYR A 581 -19.17 17.70 -4.82
CA TYR A 581 -18.65 17.67 -6.19
C TYR A 581 -17.72 16.47 -6.42
N ARG A 582 -16.76 16.21 -5.51
CA ARG A 582 -15.88 15.05 -5.58
C ARG A 582 -16.69 13.76 -5.64
N ASP A 583 -17.60 13.54 -4.71
CA ASP A 583 -18.36 12.29 -4.62
C ASP A 583 -19.23 12.06 -5.89
N LEU A 584 -19.80 13.12 -6.47
CA LEU A 584 -20.53 13.06 -7.74
C LEU A 584 -19.62 12.78 -8.95
N ARG A 585 -18.47 13.46 -9.02
CA ARG A 585 -17.46 13.25 -10.07
C ARG A 585 -16.98 11.80 -10.04
N ASP A 586 -16.65 11.32 -8.85
CA ASP A 586 -16.12 9.97 -8.60
C ASP A 586 -17.12 8.89 -9.02
N ALA A 587 -18.40 9.07 -8.65
CA ALA A 587 -19.50 8.22 -9.11
C ALA A 587 -19.68 8.27 -10.65
N ALA A 588 -19.58 9.46 -11.25
CA ALA A 588 -19.71 9.62 -12.69
C ALA A 588 -18.56 8.97 -13.47
N GLN A 589 -17.34 9.03 -12.95
CA GLN A 589 -16.17 8.37 -13.54
C GLN A 589 -16.36 6.85 -13.58
N GLU A 590 -16.80 6.24 -12.48
CA GLU A 590 -17.09 4.81 -12.43
C GLU A 590 -18.22 4.43 -13.41
N MET A 591 -19.34 5.16 -13.40
CA MET A 591 -20.43 4.91 -14.35
C MET A 591 -20.00 5.04 -15.80
N CYS A 592 -19.14 6.03 -16.11
CA CYS A 592 -18.59 6.22 -17.45
C CYS A 592 -17.67 5.07 -17.85
N PHE A 593 -16.83 4.59 -16.92
CA PHE A 593 -15.92 3.48 -17.16
C PHE A 593 -16.68 2.22 -17.59
N TYR A 594 -17.65 1.76 -16.78
CA TYR A 594 -18.45 0.58 -17.14
C TYR A 594 -19.40 0.84 -18.31
N GLY A 595 -19.87 2.08 -18.48
CA GLY A 595 -20.67 2.45 -19.65
C GLY A 595 -19.89 2.33 -20.98
N VAL A 596 -18.59 2.64 -20.96
CA VAL A 596 -17.72 2.51 -22.15
C VAL A 596 -17.22 1.07 -22.28
N TYR A 597 -16.51 0.56 -21.27
CA TYR A 597 -15.81 -0.72 -21.36
C TYR A 597 -16.73 -1.92 -21.19
N GLY A 598 -17.83 -1.80 -20.44
CA GLY A 598 -18.83 -2.86 -20.35
C GLY A 598 -19.60 -3.04 -21.67
N VAL A 599 -19.92 -1.96 -22.38
CA VAL A 599 -20.49 -2.02 -23.73
C VAL A 599 -19.48 -2.63 -24.70
N LEU A 600 -18.22 -2.18 -24.68
CA LEU A 600 -17.17 -2.77 -25.52
C LEU A 600 -17.00 -4.27 -25.25
N ASN A 601 -17.02 -4.70 -23.99
CA ASN A 601 -16.94 -6.11 -23.60
C ASN A 601 -18.10 -6.93 -24.19
N SER A 602 -19.32 -6.39 -24.15
CA SER A 602 -20.49 -7.03 -24.77
C SER A 602 -20.37 -7.17 -26.30
N LEU A 603 -19.68 -6.24 -26.97
CA LEU A 603 -19.52 -6.22 -28.42
C LEU A 603 -18.34 -7.07 -28.93
N THR A 604 -17.22 -7.11 -28.18
CA THR A 604 -16.01 -7.82 -28.60
C THR A 604 -16.01 -9.31 -28.24
N GLY A 605 -17.10 -9.80 -27.66
CA GLY A 605 -17.16 -11.10 -26.98
C GLY A 605 -16.50 -11.02 -25.61
N ASN A 606 -17.10 -11.71 -24.63
CA ASN A 606 -16.62 -11.74 -23.24
C ASN A 606 -15.14 -12.08 -23.21
N ALA A 607 -14.28 -11.10 -22.91
CA ALA A 607 -12.91 -11.39 -22.58
C ALA A 607 -12.93 -12.42 -21.41
N PRO A 608 -12.17 -13.52 -21.47
CA PRO A 608 -12.16 -14.48 -20.38
C PRO A 608 -11.68 -13.76 -19.13
N GLY A 609 -12.57 -13.61 -18.14
CA GLY A 609 -12.20 -13.11 -16.82
C GLY A 609 -11.31 -14.12 -16.12
N ARG A 610 -10.50 -13.67 -15.16
CA ARG A 610 -9.72 -14.60 -14.31
C ARG A 610 -10.66 -15.34 -13.38
N ASN A 611 -10.85 -16.64 -13.61
CA ASN A 611 -11.50 -17.49 -12.61
C ASN A 611 -10.45 -17.95 -11.59
N LEU A 612 -10.17 -17.10 -10.60
CA LEU A 612 -9.18 -17.38 -9.55
C LEU A 612 -9.58 -18.59 -8.71
N GLN A 613 -10.89 -18.80 -8.47
CA GLN A 613 -11.40 -19.91 -7.68
C GLN A 613 -11.17 -21.24 -8.39
N GLU A 614 -11.53 -21.35 -9.66
CA GLU A 614 -11.27 -22.57 -10.45
C GLU A 614 -9.77 -22.83 -10.60
N HIS A 615 -8.97 -21.77 -10.78
CA HIS A 615 -7.52 -21.90 -10.80
C HIS A 615 -6.96 -22.44 -9.48
N ALA A 616 -7.47 -21.96 -8.34
CA ALA A 616 -7.13 -22.44 -7.01
C ALA A 616 -7.52 -23.89 -6.79
N GLU A 617 -8.74 -24.27 -7.12
CA GLU A 617 -9.24 -25.64 -6.98
C GLU A 617 -8.41 -26.62 -7.82
N GLN A 618 -8.08 -26.26 -9.06
CA GLN A 618 -7.27 -27.11 -9.92
C GLN A 618 -5.82 -27.22 -9.45
N HIS A 619 -5.22 -26.11 -8.99
CA HIS A 619 -3.88 -26.11 -8.43
C HIS A 619 -3.80 -26.95 -7.14
N ASP A 620 -4.76 -26.75 -6.23
CA ASP A 620 -4.82 -27.47 -4.96
C ASP A 620 -5.06 -28.95 -5.17
N LYS A 621 -5.91 -29.33 -6.12
CA LYS A 621 -6.11 -30.74 -6.48
C LYS A 621 -4.80 -31.41 -6.89
N VAL A 622 -4.04 -30.79 -7.79
CA VAL A 622 -2.74 -31.34 -8.25
C VAL A 622 -1.73 -31.43 -7.10
N LEU A 623 -1.71 -30.42 -6.22
CA LEU A 623 -0.81 -30.42 -5.06
C LEU A 623 -1.21 -31.47 -4.01
N ILE A 624 -2.50 -31.62 -3.74
CA ILE A 624 -3.05 -32.63 -2.83
C ILE A 624 -2.75 -34.04 -3.36
N GLU A 625 -2.98 -34.30 -4.64
CA GLU A 625 -2.63 -35.60 -5.27
C GLU A 625 -1.14 -35.90 -5.09
N ARG A 626 -0.26 -34.92 -5.36
CA ARG A 626 1.19 -35.07 -5.14
C ARG A 626 1.56 -35.33 -3.68
N LEU A 627 0.88 -34.67 -2.74
CA LEU A 627 1.12 -34.87 -1.30
C LEU A 627 0.62 -36.24 -0.86
N GLN A 628 -0.51 -36.72 -1.38
CA GLN A 628 -1.02 -38.07 -1.12
C GLN A 628 -0.04 -39.14 -1.59
N ASP A 629 0.53 -39.00 -2.79
CA ASP A 629 1.57 -39.90 -3.32
C ASP A 629 2.86 -39.89 -2.46
N ALA A 630 3.14 -38.78 -1.77
CA ALA A 630 4.31 -38.64 -0.91
C ALA A 630 4.12 -39.16 0.52
N LEU A 631 2.88 -39.39 0.97
CA LEU A 631 2.59 -39.88 2.33
C LEU A 631 3.36 -41.16 2.71
N PRO A 632 3.38 -42.24 1.89
CA PRO A 632 4.08 -43.46 2.26
C PRO A 632 5.61 -43.40 2.05
N LEU A 633 6.13 -42.31 1.47
CA LEU A 633 7.55 -42.20 1.10
C LEU A 633 8.37 -41.53 2.21
N GLY A 634 9.59 -42.04 2.42
CA GLY A 634 10.57 -41.52 3.38
C GLY A 634 11.18 -42.63 4.24
N GLY A 635 12.20 -42.29 5.02
CA GLY A 635 12.83 -43.20 5.98
C GLY A 635 12.79 -42.65 7.40
N LEU A 636 13.77 -43.05 8.21
CA LEU A 636 13.94 -42.65 9.61
C LEU A 636 13.82 -41.13 9.83
N MET A 637 14.44 -40.31 8.99
CA MET A 637 14.44 -38.84 9.16
C MET A 637 13.12 -38.19 8.81
N GLU A 638 12.52 -38.57 7.69
CA GLU A 638 11.21 -38.08 7.29
C GLU A 638 10.17 -38.41 8.37
N ALA A 639 10.21 -39.65 8.91
CA ALA A 639 9.30 -40.09 9.96
C ALA A 639 9.51 -39.33 11.27
N LEU A 640 10.77 -39.14 11.69
CA LEU A 640 11.12 -38.35 12.87
C LEU A 640 10.56 -36.92 12.76
N ILE A 641 10.86 -36.24 11.66
CA ILE A 641 10.38 -34.87 11.38
C ILE A 641 8.86 -34.82 11.41
N ARG A 642 8.19 -35.77 10.75
CA ARG A 642 6.72 -35.85 10.70
C ARG A 642 6.10 -36.00 12.09
N ILE A 643 6.68 -36.85 12.94
CA ILE A 643 6.23 -37.04 14.33
C ILE A 643 6.42 -35.75 15.15
N LEU A 644 7.55 -35.06 15.00
CA LEU A 644 7.80 -33.79 15.69
C LEU A 644 6.76 -32.73 15.28
N PHE A 645 6.42 -32.63 14.00
CA PHE A 645 5.37 -31.71 13.54
C PHE A 645 3.97 -32.11 14.02
N LEU A 646 3.65 -33.41 14.10
CA LEU A 646 2.37 -33.89 14.64
C LEU A 646 2.25 -33.58 16.15
N LEU A 647 3.32 -33.79 16.92
CA LEU A 647 3.38 -33.47 18.36
C LEU A 647 3.23 -31.96 18.62
N GLY A 648 3.83 -31.12 17.78
CA GLY A 648 3.76 -29.65 17.90
C GLY A 648 2.48 -29.02 17.35
N ARG A 649 1.51 -29.81 16.87
CA ARG A 649 0.29 -29.30 16.23
C ARG A 649 -0.71 -28.70 17.23
N ASP A 650 -0.84 -29.31 18.41
CA ASP A 650 -1.88 -28.97 19.41
C ASP A 650 -1.35 -28.09 20.56
N SER A 651 -0.12 -27.57 20.47
CA SER A 651 0.42 -26.63 21.46
C SER A 651 -0.06 -25.19 21.17
N ASP A 652 -0.80 -24.59 22.11
CA ASP A 652 -1.35 -23.21 22.04
C ASP A 652 -0.30 -22.07 22.23
N GLU A 653 0.98 -22.39 22.37
CA GLU A 653 2.09 -21.44 22.60
C GLU A 653 3.17 -21.55 21.50
N PRO A 654 4.31 -20.81 21.53
CA PRO A 654 5.41 -20.85 20.56
C PRO A 654 6.10 -22.22 20.32
N GLY A 655 5.42 -23.35 20.56
CA GLY A 655 5.87 -24.72 20.30
C GLY A 655 6.22 -24.98 18.84
N LYS A 656 5.69 -24.22 17.87
CA LYS A 656 6.14 -24.29 16.47
C LYS A 656 7.59 -23.83 16.29
N GLU A 657 8.03 -22.80 17.01
CA GLU A 657 9.44 -22.39 17.04
C GLU A 657 10.30 -23.43 17.78
N SER A 658 9.73 -24.12 18.78
CA SER A 658 10.43 -25.21 19.47
C SER A 658 10.70 -26.39 18.54
N VAL A 659 9.77 -26.79 17.66
CA VAL A 659 9.98 -27.87 16.69
C VAL A 659 11.08 -27.51 15.69
N GLU A 660 11.10 -26.28 15.14
CA GLU A 660 12.16 -25.83 14.24
C GLU A 660 13.52 -25.68 14.95
N LYS A 661 13.56 -25.23 16.22
CA LYS A 661 14.78 -25.26 17.06
C LYS A 661 15.27 -26.67 17.36
N LEU A 662 14.36 -27.61 17.65
CA LEU A 662 14.66 -29.02 17.87
C LEU A 662 15.23 -29.68 16.61
N ILE A 663 14.74 -29.24 15.44
CA ILE A 663 15.24 -29.64 14.12
C ILE A 663 16.62 -29.03 13.80
N LEU A 664 16.89 -27.79 14.23
CA LEU A 664 18.24 -27.21 14.17
C LEU A 664 19.21 -27.91 15.13
N GLN A 665 18.74 -28.39 16.29
CA GLN A 665 19.53 -29.25 17.17
C GLN A 665 19.81 -30.62 16.54
N LEU A 666 18.84 -31.18 15.80
CA LEU A 666 19.03 -32.37 14.97
C LEU A 666 20.14 -32.16 13.91
N GLN A 667 20.23 -30.97 13.28
CA GLN A 667 21.32 -30.66 12.33
C GLN A 667 22.71 -30.75 12.95
N VAL A 668 22.87 -30.31 14.21
CA VAL A 668 24.15 -30.39 14.93
C VAL A 668 24.50 -31.83 15.30
N LEU A 669 23.50 -32.64 15.66
CA LEU A 669 23.67 -34.05 16.01
C LEU A 669 23.93 -34.95 14.79
N LEU A 670 23.41 -34.57 13.61
CA LEU A 670 23.49 -35.35 12.37
C LEU A 670 24.75 -35.07 11.52
N GLN A 671 25.54 -34.04 11.83
CA GLN A 671 26.86 -33.84 11.18
C GLN A 671 27.82 -35.03 11.40
N ASP A 672 27.56 -35.88 12.40
CA ASP A 672 28.35 -37.06 12.71
C ASP A 672 27.82 -38.37 12.07
N TYR A 673 26.62 -38.39 11.48
CA TYR A 673 25.98 -39.61 10.97
C TYR A 673 25.33 -39.43 9.58
N SER A 674 26.06 -39.82 8.53
CA SER A 674 25.62 -40.41 7.25
C SER A 674 25.99 -39.67 5.96
N ALA A 675 25.95 -40.45 4.87
CA ALA A 675 26.82 -40.37 3.69
C ALA A 675 26.10 -39.93 2.39
N GLU A 676 24.95 -39.26 2.47
CA GLU A 676 24.32 -38.60 1.32
C GLU A 676 23.86 -37.17 1.67
N PRO A 677 23.97 -36.20 0.75
CA PRO A 677 23.48 -34.85 0.96
C PRO A 677 21.95 -34.85 0.90
N LEU A 678 21.31 -35.13 2.03
CA LEU A 678 19.88 -34.92 2.21
C LEU A 678 19.61 -33.40 2.09
N ASP A 679 18.72 -33.00 1.18
CA ASP A 679 18.21 -31.63 1.18
C ASP A 679 17.18 -31.49 2.32
N LEU A 680 17.72 -31.38 3.53
CA LEU A 680 16.94 -31.30 4.76
C LEU A 680 15.90 -30.18 4.71
N ARG A 681 16.17 -29.09 3.99
CA ARG A 681 15.22 -27.97 3.85
C ARG A 681 13.97 -28.40 3.07
N GLU A 682 14.14 -29.10 1.96
CA GLU A 682 13.03 -29.64 1.19
C GLU A 682 12.31 -30.76 1.96
N THR A 683 13.02 -31.64 2.66
CA THR A 683 12.40 -32.67 3.51
C THR A 683 11.53 -32.04 4.60
N LEU A 684 12.05 -31.05 5.32
CA LEU A 684 11.30 -30.32 6.33
C LEU A 684 10.05 -29.66 5.76
N ARG A 685 10.20 -29.00 4.62
CA ARG A 685 9.11 -28.34 3.92
C ARG A 685 8.01 -29.34 3.56
N LEU A 686 8.37 -30.45 2.93
CA LEU A 686 7.44 -31.50 2.51
C LEU A 686 6.71 -32.13 3.71
N GLN A 687 7.44 -32.55 4.75
CA GLN A 687 6.83 -33.18 5.93
C GLN A 687 5.89 -32.20 6.67
N LYS A 688 6.27 -30.92 6.76
CA LYS A 688 5.41 -29.87 7.33
C LYS A 688 4.12 -29.69 6.53
N LEU A 689 4.21 -29.68 5.19
CA LEU A 689 3.05 -29.63 4.31
C LEU A 689 2.15 -30.84 4.50
N LEU A 690 2.71 -32.06 4.51
CA LEU A 690 1.95 -33.30 4.71
C LEU A 690 1.15 -33.28 6.01
N VAL A 691 1.79 -32.92 7.12
CA VAL A 691 1.12 -32.84 8.44
C VAL A 691 0.06 -31.73 8.48
N ALA A 692 0.30 -30.61 7.79
CA ALA A 692 -0.65 -29.51 7.71
C ALA A 692 -1.89 -29.87 6.87
N THR A 693 -1.74 -30.58 5.74
CA THR A 693 -2.84 -30.96 4.84
C THR A 693 -3.56 -32.25 5.26
N HIS A 694 -2.81 -33.25 5.71
CA HIS A 694 -3.27 -34.63 5.93
C HIS A 694 -2.75 -35.15 7.28
N PRO A 695 -3.19 -34.59 8.41
CA PRO A 695 -2.64 -34.93 9.73
C PRO A 695 -2.86 -36.40 10.12
N LEU A 696 -4.05 -36.92 9.89
CA LEU A 696 -4.40 -38.30 10.26
C LEU A 696 -3.71 -39.30 9.32
N GLU A 697 -3.68 -39.01 8.02
CA GLU A 697 -3.01 -39.86 7.04
C GLU A 697 -1.48 -39.78 7.20
N SER A 698 -0.93 -38.63 7.61
CA SER A 698 0.48 -38.49 7.98
C SER A 698 0.84 -39.38 9.16
N LEU A 699 -0.02 -39.47 10.17
CA LEU A 699 0.16 -40.38 11.30
C LEU A 699 0.08 -41.85 10.82
N HIS A 700 -0.99 -42.23 10.12
CA HIS A 700 -1.23 -43.61 9.70
C HIS A 700 -0.27 -44.15 8.64
N SER A 701 0.49 -43.28 7.96
CA SER A 701 1.52 -43.68 7.00
C SER A 701 2.88 -43.95 7.62
N LEU A 702 3.11 -43.60 8.90
CA LEU A 702 4.38 -43.88 9.59
C LEU A 702 4.80 -45.36 9.58
N PRO A 703 3.90 -46.35 9.75
CA PRO A 703 4.27 -47.77 9.65
C PRO A 703 4.73 -48.18 8.24
N LEU A 704 4.34 -47.44 7.20
CA LEU A 704 4.78 -47.69 5.82
C LEU A 704 6.18 -47.13 5.56
N MET A 705 6.58 -46.08 6.29
CA MET A 705 7.91 -45.46 6.22
C MET A 705 8.93 -46.20 7.10
N LEU A 706 8.47 -46.79 8.21
CA LEU A 706 9.29 -47.48 9.22
C LEU A 706 8.95 -48.97 9.19
N VAL A 707 9.49 -49.67 8.20
CA VAL A 707 9.16 -51.09 7.97
C VAL A 707 9.73 -51.95 9.08
N GLU A 708 10.98 -51.71 9.47
CA GLU A 708 11.71 -52.51 10.44
C GLU A 708 11.40 -52.08 11.88
N VAL A 709 11.34 -53.05 12.80
CA VAL A 709 11.04 -52.78 14.23
C VAL A 709 12.13 -51.93 14.87
N GLU A 710 13.39 -52.14 14.48
CA GLU A 710 14.53 -51.35 14.94
C GLU A 710 14.40 -49.87 14.56
N GLU A 711 13.90 -49.56 13.36
CA GLU A 711 13.71 -48.17 12.91
C GLU A 711 12.62 -47.47 13.74
N ARG A 712 11.52 -48.17 14.04
CA ARG A 712 10.43 -47.65 14.89
C ARG A 712 10.93 -47.33 16.29
N GLN A 713 11.71 -48.22 16.89
CA GLN A 713 12.33 -48.00 18.21
C GLN A 713 13.31 -46.82 18.17
N GLN A 714 14.13 -46.72 17.13
CA GLN A 714 15.10 -45.64 16.95
C GLN A 714 14.43 -44.27 16.83
N VAL A 715 13.37 -44.13 16.01
CA VAL A 715 12.65 -42.84 15.88
C VAL A 715 12.04 -42.43 17.20
N LEU A 716 11.35 -43.33 17.90
CA LEU A 716 10.70 -43.01 19.17
C LEU A 716 11.72 -42.66 20.26
N ALA A 717 12.86 -43.36 20.30
CA ALA A 717 13.96 -43.00 21.20
C ALA A 717 14.55 -41.62 20.85
N ALA A 718 14.70 -41.29 19.56
CA ALA A 718 15.17 -39.98 19.13
C ALA A 718 14.19 -38.86 19.53
N VAL A 719 12.88 -39.06 19.34
CA VAL A 719 11.85 -38.09 19.80
C VAL A 719 11.91 -37.91 21.32
N ALA A 720 12.03 -39.00 22.07
CA ALA A 720 12.08 -38.95 23.53
C ALA A 720 13.35 -38.27 24.07
N ASN A 721 14.49 -38.40 23.37
CA ASN A 721 15.72 -37.67 23.69
C ASN A 721 15.60 -36.17 23.42
N LEU A 722 14.88 -35.81 22.35
CA LEU A 722 14.62 -34.42 21.95
C LEU A 722 13.59 -33.74 22.85
N LEU A 723 12.61 -34.51 23.35
CA LEU A 723 11.55 -34.04 24.24
C LEU A 723 11.53 -34.89 25.53
N PRO A 724 12.46 -34.65 26.48
CA PRO A 724 12.62 -35.46 27.69
C PRO A 724 11.36 -35.51 28.57
N ASP A 725 10.50 -34.50 28.49
CA ASP A 725 9.23 -34.45 29.22
C ASP A 725 8.27 -35.59 28.83
N LEU A 726 8.41 -36.13 27.61
CA LEU A 726 7.68 -37.32 27.16
C LEU A 726 8.16 -38.59 27.87
N LEU A 727 9.39 -38.63 28.38
CA LEU A 727 9.89 -39.77 29.19
C LEU A 727 9.32 -39.75 30.62
N THR A 728 9.05 -38.55 31.17
CA THR A 728 8.57 -38.40 32.56
C THR A 728 7.05 -38.27 32.67
N SER A 729 6.38 -37.72 31.65
CA SER A 729 4.93 -37.45 31.64
C SER A 729 4.22 -37.94 30.37
N GLY A 730 4.94 -38.58 29.43
CA GLY A 730 4.34 -39.08 28.19
C GLY A 730 3.32 -40.19 28.40
N ALA A 731 3.32 -40.81 29.58
CA ALA A 731 2.24 -41.69 29.99
C ALA A 731 0.90 -40.96 30.10
N ASP A 732 0.82 -39.63 30.24
CA ASP A 732 -0.43 -38.85 30.24
C ASP A 732 -0.71 -38.16 28.89
N ASN A 733 0.25 -38.20 27.95
CA ASN A 733 0.09 -37.66 26.60
C ASN A 733 -0.62 -38.68 25.69
N LEU A 734 -1.89 -38.43 25.38
CA LEU A 734 -2.73 -39.32 24.56
C LEU A 734 -2.12 -39.62 23.18
N PHE A 735 -1.57 -38.59 22.52
CA PHE A 735 -0.96 -38.73 21.21
C PHE A 735 0.32 -39.59 21.25
N TRP A 736 1.13 -39.44 22.30
CA TRP A 736 2.34 -40.25 22.49
C TRP A 736 2.01 -41.75 22.69
N ARG A 737 0.95 -42.07 23.42
CA ARG A 737 0.47 -43.46 23.55
C ARG A 737 -0.05 -44.01 22.22
N GLU A 738 -0.80 -43.20 21.48
CA GLU A 738 -1.31 -43.56 20.16
C GLU A 738 -0.16 -43.87 19.20
N LEU A 739 0.90 -43.07 19.22
CA LEU A 739 2.10 -43.26 18.41
C LEU A 739 2.81 -44.59 18.71
N HIS A 740 3.01 -44.91 20.00
CA HIS A 740 3.59 -46.18 20.44
C HIS A 740 2.74 -47.38 20.05
N THR A 741 1.41 -47.25 20.16
CA THR A 741 0.45 -48.29 19.74
C THR A 741 0.49 -48.51 18.23
N LEU A 742 0.51 -47.43 17.46
CA LEU A 742 0.52 -47.48 16.00
C LEU A 742 1.80 -48.10 15.44
N LEU A 743 2.95 -47.83 16.08
CA LEU A 743 4.25 -48.35 15.67
C LEU A 743 4.59 -49.72 16.29
N ASP A 744 3.72 -50.26 17.14
CA ASP A 744 3.94 -51.53 17.85
C ASP A 744 5.25 -51.53 18.68
N VAL A 745 5.51 -50.41 19.38
CA VAL A 745 6.69 -50.25 20.25
C VAL A 745 6.23 -50.05 21.70
N PRO A 746 6.71 -50.87 22.66
CA PRO A 746 6.33 -50.72 24.07
C PRO A 746 6.67 -49.34 24.63
N LEU A 747 5.79 -48.79 25.48
CA LEU A 747 6.06 -47.53 26.18
C LEU A 747 7.25 -47.71 27.16
N PRO A 748 8.21 -46.76 27.21
CA PRO A 748 9.34 -46.82 28.14
C PRO A 748 8.84 -46.85 29.58
N GLY A 749 9.21 -47.89 30.34
CA GLY A 749 8.81 -48.06 31.75
C GLY A 749 7.67 -49.04 32.02
N PHE A 750 7.09 -49.67 30.99
CA PHE A 750 6.15 -50.79 31.15
C PHE A 750 6.77 -52.11 30.65
N SER A 751 7.13 -52.98 31.59
CA SER A 751 7.49 -54.37 31.30
C SER A 751 6.22 -55.21 31.23
N LEU A 752 5.96 -55.84 30.08
CA LEU A 752 5.05 -56.99 29.96
C LEU A 752 5.70 -58.21 30.62
N THR A 753 5.86 -58.17 31.94
CA THR A 753 6.24 -59.32 32.76
C THR A 753 5.32 -59.39 33.96
N GLN A 754 4.11 -59.86 33.75
CA GLN A 754 3.42 -60.68 34.74
C GLN A 754 3.03 -62.02 34.08
N PRO A 755 3.42 -63.17 34.66
CA PRO A 755 2.95 -64.48 34.20
C PRO A 755 1.48 -64.70 34.57
N PRO A 756 0.79 -65.66 33.92
CA PRO A 756 -0.63 -65.90 34.13
C PRO A 756 -0.90 -66.70 35.42
N GLY A 757 -1.86 -66.25 36.23
CA GLY A 757 -2.46 -66.94 37.37
C GLY A 757 -3.19 -65.92 38.26
N GLU A 758 -4.47 -66.04 38.60
CA GLU A 758 -5.39 -67.18 38.70
C GLU A 758 -6.78 -66.81 38.18
N ALA A 759 -7.46 -67.81 37.65
CA ALA A 759 -8.82 -67.75 37.14
C ALA A 759 -9.85 -67.63 38.27
N ASP A 760 -10.88 -66.81 38.05
CA ASP A 760 -12.24 -67.16 38.46
C ASP A 760 -13.06 -67.38 37.19
N ALA A 761 -13.40 -68.64 36.96
CA ALA A 761 -14.26 -69.08 35.88
C ALA A 761 -15.74 -68.80 36.20
N ILE A 762 -16.55 -68.56 35.17
CA ILE A 762 -17.80 -69.31 34.88
C ILE A 762 -18.24 -69.00 33.43
N GLU A 763 -18.14 -70.06 32.63
CA GLU A 763 -18.90 -70.54 31.46
C GLU A 763 -19.56 -69.61 30.41
N GLU A 764 -19.24 -69.96 29.16
CA GLU A 764 -19.89 -69.61 27.90
C GLU A 764 -21.41 -69.92 27.88
N ASN A 765 -22.17 -69.04 27.24
CA ASN A 765 -23.28 -69.46 26.40
C ASN A 765 -23.46 -68.48 25.24
N VAL A 766 -23.11 -68.94 24.04
CA VAL A 766 -23.52 -68.33 22.77
C VAL A 766 -24.89 -68.87 22.40
N PRO A 767 -25.81 -68.02 21.89
CA PRO A 767 -26.65 -68.48 20.81
C PRO A 767 -26.59 -67.55 19.60
N VAL A 768 -26.30 -68.19 18.47
CA VAL A 768 -26.50 -67.75 17.09
C VAL A 768 -28.01 -67.60 16.81
N VAL A 769 -28.45 -66.59 16.04
CA VAL A 769 -29.48 -66.66 14.97
C VAL A 769 -29.57 -65.32 14.20
N THR A 770 -29.53 -65.39 12.87
CA THR A 770 -29.75 -64.33 11.84
C THR A 770 -31.26 -64.23 11.42
N PRO A 771 -31.68 -63.38 10.45
CA PRO A 771 -32.35 -62.07 10.58
C PRO A 771 -33.85 -62.07 10.16
N GLU A 772 -34.64 -60.99 10.41
CA GLU A 772 -35.79 -60.51 9.56
C GLU A 772 -36.50 -59.21 10.10
N PRO A 773 -37.40 -58.50 9.36
CA PRO A 773 -37.37 -57.03 9.23
C PRO A 773 -38.62 -56.21 9.72
N ILE A 774 -38.40 -54.89 9.86
CA ILE A 774 -39.28 -53.68 9.79
C ILE A 774 -40.69 -53.71 10.45
N LYS A 775 -40.99 -52.77 11.39
CA LYS A 775 -41.99 -51.67 11.26
C LYS A 775 -42.08 -50.69 12.46
N GLN A 776 -42.40 -49.44 12.09
CA GLN A 776 -42.35 -48.14 12.78
C GLN A 776 -43.27 -47.92 14.00
N LYS A 777 -42.92 -46.91 14.83
CA LYS A 777 -43.80 -45.78 15.22
C LYS A 777 -42.98 -44.54 15.65
N ALA A 778 -43.52 -43.35 15.34
CA ALA A 778 -42.89 -42.02 15.35
C ALA A 778 -43.06 -41.23 16.70
N PRO A 779 -42.81 -39.91 16.80
CA PRO A 779 -41.71 -39.33 17.59
C PRO A 779 -42.17 -38.47 18.81
N VAL A 780 -41.31 -38.26 19.82
CA VAL A 780 -41.52 -37.23 20.86
C VAL A 780 -40.20 -36.59 21.35
N VAL A 781 -40.08 -35.29 21.02
CA VAL A 781 -39.65 -34.09 21.77
C VAL A 781 -38.54 -34.18 22.85
N ALA A 782 -37.56 -33.27 22.70
CA ALA A 782 -36.38 -33.01 23.52
C ALA A 782 -36.64 -32.29 24.87
N PRO A 783 -35.74 -32.43 25.87
CA PRO A 783 -35.72 -31.58 27.06
C PRO A 783 -34.64 -30.47 27.03
N GLU A 784 -34.94 -29.39 27.76
CA GLU A 784 -34.28 -28.08 27.88
C GLU A 784 -32.90 -28.05 28.58
N PRO A 785 -32.08 -26.98 28.40
CA PRO A 785 -30.89 -26.71 29.20
C PRO A 785 -31.12 -25.75 30.40
N ILE A 786 -30.37 -25.97 31.48
CA ILE A 786 -30.37 -25.19 32.74
C ILE A 786 -29.22 -24.16 32.78
N LYS A 787 -29.61 -22.88 32.89
CA LYS A 787 -29.09 -21.71 33.66
C LYS A 787 -27.57 -21.38 33.74
N GLN A 788 -27.22 -20.19 33.22
CA GLN A 788 -26.09 -19.36 33.67
C GLN A 788 -26.57 -18.04 34.31
N LYS A 789 -25.72 -17.50 35.21
CA LYS A 789 -25.95 -16.39 36.14
C LYS A 789 -26.04 -15.01 35.46
N ALA A 790 -26.79 -14.11 36.10
CA ALA A 790 -27.08 -12.73 35.69
C ALA A 790 -25.93 -11.73 35.95
N PRO A 791 -25.86 -10.63 35.16
CA PRO A 791 -25.25 -9.38 35.58
C PRO A 791 -26.25 -8.21 35.73
N VAL A 792 -25.74 -7.24 36.51
CA VAL A 792 -26.21 -5.99 37.10
C VAL A 792 -27.07 -5.04 36.22
N VAL A 793 -27.96 -4.33 36.92
CA VAL A 793 -29.01 -3.36 36.52
C VAL A 793 -28.47 -2.03 35.96
N ALA A 794 -29.11 -1.53 34.89
CA ALA A 794 -29.09 -0.13 34.44
C ALA A 794 -30.56 0.37 34.24
N PRO A 795 -30.87 1.68 34.43
CA PRO A 795 -32.23 2.15 34.65
C PRO A 795 -33.05 2.41 33.37
N GLU A 796 -34.39 2.34 33.52
CA GLU A 796 -35.43 2.39 32.47
C GLU A 796 -35.55 3.72 31.70
N PRO A 797 -36.05 3.68 30.44
CA PRO A 797 -36.34 4.86 29.63
C PRO A 797 -37.74 5.45 29.91
N ILE A 798 -37.83 6.78 29.90
CA ILE A 798 -39.07 7.54 30.05
C ILE A 798 -39.91 7.52 28.76
N LYS A 799 -41.20 7.23 28.93
CA LYS A 799 -42.27 7.16 27.92
C LYS A 799 -42.44 8.47 27.12
N GLN A 800 -42.40 8.41 25.79
CA GLN A 800 -42.91 9.46 24.90
C GLN A 800 -44.36 9.17 24.47
N LYS A 801 -45.18 10.23 24.47
CA LYS A 801 -46.60 10.24 24.10
C LYS A 801 -46.81 10.25 22.58
N ALA A 802 -47.98 9.75 22.19
CA ALA A 802 -48.53 9.61 20.83
C ALA A 802 -48.85 10.96 20.13
N PRO A 803 -49.16 10.96 18.81
CA PRO A 803 -48.86 12.03 17.85
C PRO A 803 -49.96 13.10 17.71
N VAL A 804 -49.57 14.30 17.28
CA VAL A 804 -50.47 15.41 16.91
C VAL A 804 -50.50 15.57 15.38
N VAL A 805 -51.68 15.27 14.83
CA VAL A 805 -52.40 15.84 13.68
C VAL A 805 -51.59 16.64 12.63
N THR A 806 -51.52 16.07 11.43
CA THR A 806 -51.27 16.69 10.11
C THR A 806 -52.34 17.72 9.71
N PRO A 807 -51.99 18.87 9.11
CA PRO A 807 -52.86 19.57 8.18
C PRO A 807 -52.65 19.10 6.73
N GLU A 808 -53.77 19.02 6.00
CA GLU A 808 -53.94 18.68 4.59
C GLU A 808 -53.31 19.70 3.59
N PRO A 809 -53.17 19.33 2.29
CA PRO A 809 -52.27 19.99 1.34
C PRO A 809 -52.88 21.24 0.69
N ILE A 810 -52.09 22.31 0.59
CA ILE A 810 -52.42 23.46 -0.26
C ILE A 810 -52.09 23.12 -1.72
N LYS A 811 -53.09 23.30 -2.58
CA LYS A 811 -53.12 23.06 -4.02
C LYS A 811 -51.99 23.77 -4.78
N GLN A 812 -51.45 23.04 -5.76
CA GLN A 812 -50.60 23.52 -6.85
C GLN A 812 -51.19 24.76 -7.55
N LYS A 813 -50.34 25.76 -7.81
CA LYS A 813 -50.51 26.69 -8.94
C LYS A 813 -49.58 26.24 -10.08
N ALA A 814 -50.13 26.26 -11.28
CA ALA A 814 -49.50 25.95 -12.57
C ALA A 814 -48.29 26.88 -12.89
N PRO A 815 -47.42 26.49 -13.84
CA PRO A 815 -46.08 27.06 -13.99
C PRO A 815 -46.11 28.44 -14.66
N VAL A 816 -45.25 29.35 -14.18
CA VAL A 816 -44.97 30.63 -14.86
C VAL A 816 -43.89 30.39 -15.91
N VAL A 817 -44.23 30.82 -17.11
CA VAL A 817 -43.50 30.82 -18.38
C VAL A 817 -42.08 31.38 -18.25
N ALA A 818 -41.13 30.70 -18.90
CA ALA A 818 -39.75 31.14 -19.09
C ALA A 818 -39.67 32.48 -19.84
N PRO A 819 -38.75 33.40 -19.50
CA PRO A 819 -38.38 34.46 -20.42
C PRO A 819 -37.38 33.94 -21.46
N GLU A 820 -37.73 34.14 -22.73
CA GLU A 820 -36.89 33.97 -23.92
C GLU A 820 -35.57 34.76 -23.86
N PRO A 821 -34.55 34.35 -24.65
CA PRO A 821 -33.19 34.88 -24.55
C PRO A 821 -33.08 36.33 -25.04
N ILE A 822 -32.37 37.15 -24.27
CA ILE A 822 -31.98 38.50 -24.68
C ILE A 822 -30.94 38.39 -25.81
N LYS A 823 -31.32 38.94 -26.96
CA LYS A 823 -30.51 39.12 -28.17
C LYS A 823 -29.21 39.88 -27.84
N HIS A 824 -28.06 39.26 -28.13
CA HIS A 824 -26.79 39.97 -28.21
C HIS A 824 -26.85 41.01 -29.33
N LYS A 825 -26.71 42.29 -28.96
CA LYS A 825 -26.42 43.38 -29.90
C LYS A 825 -24.91 43.46 -30.13
N ILE A 826 -24.55 43.49 -31.40
CA ILE A 826 -23.24 43.79 -31.97
C ILE A 826 -22.72 45.14 -31.43
N PRO A 827 -21.43 45.25 -31.06
CA PRO A 827 -20.75 46.54 -31.05
C PRO A 827 -19.87 46.65 -32.30
N ALA A 828 -20.33 47.48 -33.24
CA ALA A 828 -19.46 48.20 -34.16
C ALA A 828 -19.31 49.62 -33.60
N VAL A 829 -18.07 50.08 -33.43
CA VAL A 829 -17.54 51.41 -33.80
C VAL A 829 -16.16 51.57 -33.14
N THR A 830 -15.19 51.68 -34.03
CA THR A 830 -13.80 52.10 -33.91
C THR A 830 -13.66 53.47 -33.23
N PRO A 831 -12.54 53.71 -32.53
CA PRO A 831 -11.90 55.02 -32.53
C PRO A 831 -10.52 54.95 -33.20
N GLU A 832 -10.32 55.82 -34.18
CA GLU A 832 -9.04 56.12 -34.83
C GLU A 832 -8.03 56.83 -33.88
N PRO A 833 -6.73 56.84 -34.23
CA PRO A 833 -5.63 56.98 -33.28
C PRO A 833 -5.26 58.44 -32.96
N ILE A 834 -4.86 58.67 -31.71
CA ILE A 834 -4.22 59.92 -31.29
C ILE A 834 -2.74 59.90 -31.66
N LYS A 835 -2.35 60.90 -32.44
CA LYS A 835 -1.00 61.23 -32.92
C LYS A 835 -0.02 61.44 -31.76
N GLN A 836 1.10 60.71 -31.74
CA GLN A 836 2.33 61.13 -31.07
C GLN A 836 3.39 61.50 -32.11
N LYS A 837 4.01 62.66 -31.88
CA LYS A 837 5.05 63.26 -32.71
C LYS A 837 6.41 62.64 -32.38
N THR A 838 7.18 62.38 -33.43
CA THR A 838 8.64 62.18 -33.45
C THR A 838 9.36 63.43 -32.90
N PRO A 839 10.58 63.28 -32.35
CA PRO A 839 11.75 63.52 -33.20
C PRO A 839 12.86 62.46 -33.08
N ALA A 840 13.57 62.32 -34.20
CA ALA A 840 14.74 61.50 -34.41
C ALA A 840 15.98 62.00 -33.66
N VAL A 841 16.91 61.11 -33.34
CA VAL A 841 18.27 61.00 -33.93
C VAL A 841 19.06 59.92 -33.17
N THR A 842 19.59 58.97 -33.95
CA THR A 842 20.51 57.86 -33.62
C THR A 842 21.88 58.36 -33.13
N PRO A 843 22.67 57.52 -32.43
CA PRO A 843 23.73 56.83 -33.15
C PRO A 843 23.96 55.35 -32.78
N ASP A 844 24.56 54.67 -33.75
CA ASP A 844 24.95 53.27 -33.88
C ASP A 844 26.00 52.73 -32.88
N PRO A 845 26.24 51.40 -32.84
CA PRO A 845 26.78 50.69 -31.68
C PRO A 845 28.31 50.66 -31.63
N ILE A 846 28.87 50.79 -30.43
CA ILE A 846 30.31 50.66 -30.20
C ILE A 846 30.70 49.19 -30.01
N ALA A 847 31.68 48.81 -30.83
CA ALA A 847 32.29 47.51 -30.95
C ALA A 847 32.99 47.01 -29.67
N LYS A 848 32.96 45.68 -29.54
CA LYS A 848 33.82 44.87 -28.66
C LYS A 848 35.30 45.19 -28.92
N VAL A 849 36.03 45.50 -27.85
CA VAL A 849 37.50 45.40 -27.80
C VAL A 849 37.86 44.43 -26.68
N ALA A 850 38.60 43.39 -27.09
CA ALA A 850 39.19 42.35 -26.26
C ALA A 850 40.43 42.85 -25.52
N SER A 851 40.74 42.24 -24.38
CA SER A 851 42.07 42.21 -23.74
C SER A 851 42.11 41.12 -22.65
N PRO A 852 43.28 40.50 -22.34
CA PRO A 852 43.49 39.10 -22.69
C PRO A 852 43.74 38.12 -21.52
N MET A 853 43.47 36.84 -21.81
CA MET A 853 43.88 35.66 -21.04
C MET A 853 45.41 35.58 -20.86
N ARG A 854 45.84 35.36 -19.60
CA ARG A 854 47.15 34.80 -19.26
C ARG A 854 47.11 33.27 -19.45
N LYS A 855 48.00 32.75 -20.31
CA LYS A 855 48.34 31.33 -20.43
C LYS A 855 49.31 30.90 -19.31
N PRO A 856 49.35 29.60 -18.98
CA PRO A 856 50.61 28.90 -18.80
C PRO A 856 50.82 27.84 -19.89
N ALA A 857 52.09 27.61 -20.20
CA ALA A 857 52.60 26.89 -21.37
C ALA A 857 52.61 25.35 -21.22
N LYS A 858 52.54 24.67 -22.37
CA LYS A 858 52.78 23.22 -22.52
C LYS A 858 54.28 22.90 -22.63
N SER A 859 54.66 21.85 -21.91
CA SER A 859 55.71 20.82 -22.08
C SER A 859 56.93 21.04 -23.00
N LYS A 860 58.10 20.62 -22.50
CA LYS A 860 59.05 19.73 -23.22
C LYS A 860 60.07 19.05 -22.28
N LYS A 861 60.07 17.71 -22.38
CA LYS A 861 61.10 16.66 -22.20
C LYS A 861 62.51 17.00 -21.63
N GLY A 862 63.01 16.10 -20.76
CA GLY A 862 64.44 15.81 -20.53
C GLY A 862 64.72 15.27 -19.11
N VAL A 863 64.67 13.95 -18.86
CA VAL A 863 65.85 13.05 -18.73
C VAL A 863 66.89 13.49 -17.67
N LYS A 864 66.89 12.86 -16.47
CA LYS A 864 67.96 12.02 -15.88
C LYS A 864 67.84 11.86 -14.35
N LYS A 865 68.29 10.68 -13.91
CA LYS A 865 68.37 10.06 -12.57
C LYS A 865 69.15 10.86 -11.50
N PRO A 866 69.07 10.45 -10.21
CA PRO A 866 69.45 11.23 -9.02
C PRO A 866 70.95 11.14 -8.67
N PRO A 867 71.41 11.84 -7.61
CA PRO A 867 71.71 11.08 -6.39
C PRO A 867 71.46 11.81 -5.04
N VAL A 868 71.07 11.02 -4.04
CA VAL A 868 71.66 10.93 -2.68
C VAL A 868 71.85 12.22 -1.88
N LYS A 869 71.00 12.46 -0.89
CA LYS A 869 71.27 12.19 0.54
C LYS A 869 69.98 12.26 1.36
#